data_AF-S8AXP4-F1
#
_entry.id   AF-S8AXP4-F1
#
_cell.length_a   1.000
_cell.length_b   1.000
_cell.length_c   1.000
_cell.angle_alpha   90.00
_cell.angle_beta   90.00
_cell.angle_gamma   90.00
#
_symmetry.space_group_name_H-M   'P 1'
#
loop_
_entity.id
_entity.type
_entity.pdbx_description
1 polymer ?
#
loop_
_entity_poly.entity_id
_entity_poly.type
_entity_poly.pdbx_seq_one_letter_code
_entity_poly.pdbx_strand_id
1 'polypeptide(L)'
;MKITCYPPLAGTTVVDGDEVEVIVCVDPTPSEFKALGTSEITCRVWHDNGGSRDGAWVEDEMVPVDAADVDVFSISPNPTLYFKSTLRAPPSGAPISFTINYTIPGSAKKWANFELQTSDGIVVFRRDNAEKTEITSYLRSPPTPEVSYTRLIRAGTTIADPKTWVYTFSIPRGQYASSPGYVEAILGAPINDTIISYFATMKHGTAWVQPHHSNFRGVGRYEGFHPPKECVLAAFLTVRGEVMVFLGISTAASTVYLKGGGDGSVIGVGRNDGGKPVDGKVVVVLAKGVEEGVEEAMFWANRIAEEGRTAEAESESVGEEVLEEDPWNDSLKYCTWNSLGRELTHKRVVDAVNDLYDSGIQVESVIIDDNWQSLNSQSRDAFGFRWTEFEADRKAFPNGLKGLVRDIKKNKGVKHVAVWHGILGYWNGISPVGWIADNYKLRNIRNGDIYVVDKSDIGRFYDDFYKFLSAQGITAVKADTQCLLDERLPSADKGELLPAYAAAWRAAASKYFGQRAISCMSLVPQILFTNHLRPSLPKFTLRNSDDFFPHSPISHPWHIFANAHNAVFLSRLNVTPDWDMFQTKHDWGGYHAAARCISGGPVYITDDVGRHDMSIVNKITAKGKNGELVTLRPTSKAKSLEYFTSFSEKRPVKVMSTTGPEGYKIKMVGTFDLDGGDPRNDMISLRDVVGVQEQGVNEAKEFAVYSHNSQTAKLVGARSYIKTTVQKGGWDVASVSPIVPVKTDMGREEVGVAVFGLLDQISGAAAAVDVKIASNSSTVKVGVELKALGVLGIFTNYTDSSRYGRIRQVTLGGEDVPEKFVSVGEGSSYGTIKVDVEGAWKYLELDDRWDLWVWVHFAA
;
A
#
# COMPACT_ATOMS: atom_id res chain seq x y z
N MET A 1 -26.47 13.13 16.69
CA MET A 1 -25.31 14.02 16.50
C MET A 1 -24.07 13.17 16.29
N LYS A 2 -23.13 13.60 15.44
CA LYS A 2 -21.83 12.93 15.25
C LYS A 2 -20.70 13.88 15.60
N ILE A 3 -19.65 13.34 16.19
CA ILE A 3 -18.47 14.11 16.59
C ILE A 3 -17.24 13.58 15.85
N THR A 4 -16.37 14.50 15.47
CA THR A 4 -15.08 14.22 14.84
C THR A 4 -14.07 15.20 15.40
N CYS A 5 -12.84 14.76 15.65
CA CYS A 5 -11.81 15.66 16.13
C CYS A 5 -10.46 15.41 15.49
N TYR A 6 -9.62 16.43 15.53
CA TYR A 6 -8.19 16.36 15.31
C TYR A 6 -7.49 17.02 16.50
N PRO A 7 -6.40 16.46 17.05
CA PRO A 7 -5.92 15.09 16.86
C PRO A 7 -7.04 14.04 17.04
N PRO A 8 -6.97 12.88 16.37
CA PRO A 8 -8.05 11.90 16.48
C PRO A 8 -8.05 11.20 17.84
N LEU A 9 -9.24 10.89 18.35
CA LEU A 9 -9.39 9.86 19.40
C LEU A 9 -8.90 8.51 18.85
N ALA A 10 -8.49 7.60 19.73
CA ALA A 10 -7.88 6.33 19.38
C ALA A 10 -6.78 6.43 18.30
N GLY A 11 -6.03 7.53 18.31
CA GLY A 11 -4.81 7.70 17.55
C GLY A 11 -3.73 8.32 18.43
N THR A 12 -2.49 8.21 17.96
CA THR A 12 -1.37 8.94 18.51
C THR A 12 -0.89 9.95 17.48
N THR A 13 -0.89 11.23 17.85
CA THR A 13 -0.41 12.32 16.99
C THR A 13 0.90 12.85 17.53
N VAL A 14 1.93 12.83 16.70
CA VAL A 14 3.23 13.44 17.01
C VAL A 14 3.24 14.83 16.40
N VAL A 15 3.53 15.84 17.21
CA VAL A 15 3.53 17.24 16.78
C VAL A 15 4.90 17.83 17.05
N ASP A 16 5.49 18.48 16.04
CA ASP A 16 6.69 19.28 16.23
C ASP A 16 6.34 20.62 16.87
N GLY A 17 6.93 20.91 18.03
CA GLY A 17 6.68 22.12 18.81
C GLY A 17 5.96 21.85 20.13
N ASP A 18 5.49 22.92 20.78
CA ASP A 18 4.89 22.88 22.13
C ASP A 18 3.38 23.06 22.14
N GLU A 19 2.73 23.16 20.98
CA GLU A 19 1.28 23.43 20.88
C GLU A 19 0.64 22.60 19.79
N VAL A 20 -0.58 22.14 20.03
CA VAL A 20 -1.45 21.54 19.02
C VAL A 20 -2.86 22.11 19.13
N GLU A 21 -3.43 22.47 17.99
CA GLU A 21 -4.85 22.83 17.92
C GLU A 21 -5.71 21.57 17.97
N VAL A 22 -6.60 21.53 18.97
CA VAL A 22 -7.66 20.54 19.06
C VAL A 22 -8.90 21.13 18.39
N ILE A 23 -9.30 20.50 17.29
CA ILE A 23 -10.45 20.90 16.50
C ILE A 23 -11.52 19.85 16.64
N VAL A 24 -12.74 20.27 16.96
CA VAL A 24 -13.91 19.40 17.06
C VAL A 24 -14.98 19.86 16.09
N CYS A 25 -15.43 18.93 15.25
CA CYS A 25 -16.59 19.08 14.39
C CYS A 25 -17.77 18.35 15.02
N VAL A 26 -18.91 19.04 15.13
CA VAL A 26 -20.17 18.48 15.61
C VAL A 26 -21.21 18.55 14.51
N ASP A 27 -21.69 17.39 14.05
CA ASP A 27 -22.72 17.26 13.03
C ASP A 27 -24.06 16.86 13.66
N PRO A 28 -24.94 17.82 13.98
CA PRO A 28 -26.31 17.53 14.37
C PRO A 28 -27.08 16.89 13.21
N THR A 29 -28.00 15.97 13.52
CA THR A 29 -28.99 15.52 12.53
C THR A 29 -29.94 16.67 12.17
N PRO A 30 -30.66 16.62 11.03
CA PRO A 30 -31.62 17.67 10.67
C PRO A 30 -32.69 17.93 11.73
N SER A 31 -33.14 16.88 12.43
CA SER A 31 -34.11 17.02 13.53
C SER A 31 -33.48 17.65 14.77
N GLU A 32 -32.24 17.29 15.10
CA GLU A 32 -31.46 17.93 16.17
C GLU A 32 -31.19 19.40 15.85
N PHE A 33 -30.79 19.72 14.63
CA PHE A 33 -30.53 21.10 14.19
C PHE A 33 -31.77 21.99 14.28
N LYS A 34 -32.97 21.44 13.99
CA LYS A 34 -34.23 22.17 14.12
C LYS A 34 -34.68 22.36 15.57
N ALA A 35 -34.32 21.43 16.46
CA ALA A 35 -34.70 21.45 17.87
C ALA A 35 -33.71 22.27 18.74
N LEU A 36 -32.44 22.28 18.37
CA LEU A 36 -31.35 22.92 19.09
C LEU A 36 -31.10 24.29 18.46
N GLY A 37 -31.49 25.37 19.15
CA GLY A 37 -30.87 26.66 18.86
C GLY A 37 -29.36 26.48 19.02
N THR A 38 -28.60 26.49 17.92
CA THR A 38 -27.21 25.99 17.86
C THR A 38 -26.21 26.76 18.73
N SER A 39 -26.65 27.87 19.34
CA SER A 39 -25.87 28.73 20.23
C SER A 39 -25.63 28.19 21.64
N GLU A 40 -26.17 27.01 22.00
CA GLU A 40 -26.08 26.50 23.39
C GLU A 40 -25.32 25.16 23.53
N ILE A 41 -24.78 24.58 22.44
CA ILE A 41 -23.92 23.39 22.55
C ILE A 41 -22.54 23.83 23.04
N THR A 42 -22.03 23.18 24.08
CA THR A 42 -20.68 23.42 24.60
C THR A 42 -19.81 22.19 24.38
N CYS A 43 -18.57 22.39 23.95
CA CYS A 43 -17.54 21.36 23.86
C CYS A 43 -16.39 21.68 24.83
N ARG A 44 -15.77 20.63 25.35
CA ARG A 44 -14.62 20.69 26.26
C ARG A 44 -13.57 19.65 25.84
N VAL A 45 -12.30 20.02 25.97
CA VAL A 45 -11.19 19.05 25.92
C VAL A 45 -10.89 18.63 27.35
N TRP A 46 -10.99 17.33 27.62
CA TRP A 46 -10.62 16.77 28.92
C TRP A 46 -9.28 16.05 28.76
N HIS A 47 -8.27 16.38 29.55
CA HIS A 47 -6.93 15.83 29.39
C HIS A 47 -6.18 15.62 30.70
N ASP A 48 -5.17 14.75 30.69
CA ASP A 48 -4.37 14.41 31.87
C ASP A 48 -3.22 15.41 32.16
N ASN A 49 -3.01 16.39 31.27
CA ASN A 49 -1.94 17.38 31.34
C ASN A 49 -0.54 16.75 31.55
N GLY A 50 -0.30 15.58 30.91
CA GLY A 50 0.96 14.86 31.02
C GLY A 50 1.23 14.24 32.39
N GLY A 51 0.18 13.92 33.15
CA GLY A 51 0.29 13.23 34.43
C GLY A 51 0.76 14.13 35.57
N SER A 52 0.34 15.40 35.60
CA SER A 52 0.67 16.34 36.70
C SER A 52 0.37 15.75 38.09
N ARG A 53 1.16 16.18 39.10
CA ARG A 53 1.32 15.55 40.44
C ARG A 53 0.04 15.20 41.23
N ASP A 54 -1.11 15.78 40.87
CA ASP A 54 -2.38 15.57 41.56
C ASP A 54 -3.24 14.46 40.93
N GLY A 55 -2.84 13.92 39.77
CA GLY A 55 -3.52 12.81 39.08
C GLY A 55 -4.93 13.13 38.53
N ALA A 56 -5.39 14.37 38.66
CA ALA A 56 -6.70 14.81 38.20
C ALA A 56 -6.64 15.28 36.74
N TRP A 57 -7.55 14.78 35.90
CA TRP A 57 -7.76 15.29 34.55
C TRP A 57 -8.36 16.70 34.61
N VAL A 58 -7.87 17.57 33.74
CA VAL A 58 -8.30 18.97 33.60
C VAL A 58 -9.28 19.10 32.45
N GLU A 59 -10.26 19.98 32.59
CA GLU A 59 -11.27 20.28 31.58
C GLU A 59 -11.09 21.71 31.08
N ASP A 60 -10.76 21.84 29.79
CA ASP A 60 -10.58 23.13 29.11
C ASP A 60 -11.78 23.44 28.21
N GLU A 61 -12.25 24.68 28.29
CA GLU A 61 -13.32 25.20 27.44
C GLU A 61 -12.87 25.36 25.99
N MET A 62 -13.63 24.77 25.05
CA MET A 62 -13.43 25.00 23.63
C MET A 62 -14.24 26.21 23.16
N VAL A 63 -13.62 27.03 22.32
CA VAL A 63 -14.23 28.22 21.73
C VAL A 63 -14.97 27.83 20.45
N PRO A 64 -16.26 28.17 20.29
CA PRO A 64 -16.96 28.05 19.01
C PRO A 64 -16.31 28.94 17.95
N VAL A 65 -16.17 28.43 16.73
CA VAL A 65 -15.51 29.15 15.63
C VAL A 65 -16.25 28.96 14.32
N ASP A 66 -16.03 29.89 13.39
CA ASP A 66 -16.61 29.80 12.06
C ASP A 66 -15.83 28.79 11.20
N ALA A 67 -16.50 28.21 10.20
CA ALA A 67 -15.90 27.22 9.30
C ALA A 67 -14.64 27.76 8.58
N ALA A 68 -14.59 29.08 8.34
CA ALA A 68 -13.46 29.76 7.70
C ALA A 68 -12.20 29.82 8.59
N ASP A 69 -12.34 29.74 9.92
CA ASP A 69 -11.21 29.84 10.86
C ASP A 69 -10.43 28.53 11.02
N VAL A 70 -11.04 27.41 10.65
CA VAL A 70 -10.51 26.06 10.86
C VAL A 70 -10.17 25.36 9.53
N ASP A 71 -10.70 25.90 8.43
CA ASP A 71 -10.51 25.44 7.05
C ASP A 71 -10.60 23.91 6.91
N VAL A 72 -11.82 23.38 7.09
CA VAL A 72 -12.09 21.94 7.00
C VAL A 72 -12.80 21.63 5.68
N PHE A 73 -12.14 20.85 4.82
CA PHE A 73 -12.79 20.18 3.69
C PHE A 73 -13.79 19.16 4.22
N SER A 74 -15.07 19.47 4.10
CA SER A 74 -16.18 18.57 4.43
C SER A 74 -17.16 18.51 3.27
N ILE A 75 -17.65 17.31 2.97
CA ILE A 75 -18.73 17.02 2.03
C ILE A 75 -20.07 16.81 2.73
N SER A 76 -20.15 17.06 4.05
CA SER A 76 -21.38 16.90 4.82
C SER A 76 -22.49 17.82 4.27
N PRO A 77 -23.70 17.30 3.98
CA PRO A 77 -24.84 18.11 3.59
C PRO A 77 -25.47 18.85 4.78
N ASN A 78 -25.16 18.43 6.00
CA ASN A 78 -25.68 19.04 7.23
C ASN A 78 -24.73 20.14 7.72
N PRO A 79 -25.27 21.21 8.33
CA PRO A 79 -24.46 22.22 9.02
C PRO A 79 -23.56 21.54 10.08
N THR A 80 -22.26 21.84 10.01
CA THR A 80 -21.29 21.41 11.02
C THR A 80 -20.99 22.59 11.94
N LEU A 81 -20.99 22.34 13.25
CA LEU A 81 -20.49 23.29 14.24
C LEU A 81 -19.02 23.00 14.52
N TYR A 82 -18.21 24.04 14.67
CA TYR A 82 -16.77 23.93 14.86
C TYR A 82 -16.37 24.52 16.22
N PHE A 83 -15.49 23.81 16.91
CA PHE A 83 -14.93 24.23 18.18
C PHE A 83 -13.42 24.05 18.15
N LYS A 84 -12.69 25.00 18.75
CA LYS A 84 -11.23 24.90 18.88
C LYS A 84 -10.77 25.08 20.32
N SER A 85 -9.69 24.40 20.67
CA SER A 85 -8.86 24.66 21.84
C SER A 85 -7.39 24.40 21.49
N THR A 86 -6.47 24.80 22.35
CA THR A 86 -5.03 24.55 22.15
C THR A 86 -4.50 23.78 23.33
N LEU A 87 -4.02 22.55 23.09
CA LEU A 87 -3.25 21.81 24.07
C LEU A 87 -1.80 22.24 24.01
N ARG A 88 -1.22 22.49 25.18
CA ARG A 88 0.17 22.94 25.34
C ARG A 88 1.00 21.85 25.98
N ALA A 89 2.20 21.63 25.48
CA ALA A 89 3.14 20.67 26.02
C ALA A 89 3.39 20.96 27.51
N PRO A 90 3.30 19.96 28.40
CA PRO A 90 3.59 20.17 29.80
C PRO A 90 5.10 20.47 29.98
N PRO A 91 5.50 21.16 31.07
CA PRO A 91 6.92 21.42 31.35
C PRO A 91 7.77 20.14 31.43
N SER A 92 7.16 19.02 31.84
CA SER A 92 7.80 17.70 31.88
C SER A 92 8.17 17.15 30.49
N GLY A 93 7.55 17.65 29.42
CA GLY A 93 7.62 17.07 28.08
C GLY A 93 6.88 15.74 27.95
N ALA A 94 6.07 15.36 28.93
CA ALA A 94 5.28 14.13 28.88
C ALA A 94 4.17 14.23 27.81
N PRO A 95 3.86 13.14 27.10
CA PRO A 95 2.69 13.04 26.25
C PRO A 95 1.38 13.33 26.99
N ILE A 96 0.38 13.88 26.29
CA ILE A 96 -0.94 14.18 26.83
C ILE A 96 -1.95 13.16 26.33
N SER A 97 -2.70 12.54 27.24
CA SER A 97 -3.93 11.80 26.90
C SER A 97 -5.12 12.75 26.98
N PHE A 98 -6.02 12.71 26.00
CA PHE A 98 -7.20 13.57 25.99
C PHE A 98 -8.43 12.87 25.40
N THR A 99 -9.60 13.38 25.76
CA THR A 99 -10.90 13.04 25.15
C THR A 99 -11.75 14.30 25.04
N ILE A 100 -12.89 14.17 24.35
CA ILE A 100 -13.83 15.27 24.13
C ILE A 100 -15.12 14.98 24.89
N ASN A 101 -15.59 15.96 25.66
CA ASN A 101 -16.94 15.94 26.19
C ASN A 101 -17.74 17.13 25.68
N TYR A 102 -19.05 16.94 25.60
CA TYR A 102 -19.95 17.96 25.09
C TYR A 102 -21.29 17.90 25.81
N THR A 103 -21.96 19.05 25.87
CA THR A 103 -23.26 19.20 26.52
C THR A 103 -24.25 19.81 25.53
N ILE A 104 -25.40 19.15 25.40
CA ILE A 104 -26.56 19.63 24.67
C ILE A 104 -27.55 20.22 25.70
N PRO A 105 -28.22 21.36 25.42
CA PRO A 105 -29.25 21.90 26.29
C PRO A 105 -30.27 20.87 26.74
N GLY A 106 -30.55 20.83 28.05
CA GLY A 106 -31.49 19.89 28.65
C GLY A 106 -31.02 18.43 28.71
N SER A 107 -29.77 18.13 28.34
CA SER A 107 -29.17 16.80 28.39
C SER A 107 -28.00 16.72 29.37
N ALA A 108 -27.68 15.52 29.84
CA ALA A 108 -26.47 15.27 30.60
C ALA A 108 -25.21 15.42 29.72
N LYS A 109 -24.07 15.74 30.36
CA LYS A 109 -22.76 15.77 29.72
C LYS A 109 -22.46 14.39 29.11
N LYS A 110 -22.01 14.38 27.86
CA LYS A 110 -21.67 13.17 27.10
C LYS A 110 -20.20 13.15 26.74
N TRP A 111 -19.68 11.96 26.50
CA TRP A 111 -18.26 11.71 26.24
C TRP A 111 -18.09 11.04 24.88
N ALA A 112 -17.31 11.66 24.00
CA ALA A 112 -17.13 11.21 22.63
C ALA A 112 -16.50 9.81 22.57
N ASN A 113 -15.52 9.51 23.44
CA ASN A 113 -14.88 8.20 23.49
C ASN A 113 -15.87 7.06 23.83
N PHE A 114 -16.79 7.28 24.79
CA PHE A 114 -17.83 6.31 25.14
C PHE A 114 -18.87 6.12 24.04
N GLU A 115 -19.34 7.21 23.42
CA GLU A 115 -20.31 7.12 22.33
C GLU A 115 -19.72 6.45 21.09
N LEU A 116 -18.46 6.74 20.77
CA LEU A 116 -17.74 6.14 19.65
C LEU A 116 -17.17 4.77 19.98
N GLN A 117 -17.26 4.31 21.23
CA GLN A 117 -16.66 3.06 21.73
C GLN A 117 -15.18 2.94 21.35
N THR A 118 -14.44 4.01 21.60
CA THR A 118 -13.05 4.18 21.17
C THR A 118 -12.17 4.62 22.33
N SER A 119 -10.86 4.41 22.23
CA SER A 119 -9.91 4.89 23.24
C SER A 119 -9.65 6.41 23.13
N ASP A 120 -9.03 6.98 24.16
CA ASP A 120 -8.62 8.38 24.20
C ASP A 120 -7.57 8.69 23.11
N GLY A 121 -7.46 9.96 22.73
CA GLY A 121 -6.39 10.45 21.86
C GLY A 121 -5.10 10.69 22.65
N ILE A 122 -3.94 10.50 22.00
CA ILE A 122 -2.64 10.76 22.60
C ILE A 122 -1.89 11.78 21.74
N VAL A 123 -1.38 12.83 22.37
CA VAL A 123 -0.50 13.82 21.73
C VAL A 123 0.91 13.70 22.28
N VAL A 124 1.88 13.54 21.40
CA VAL A 124 3.31 13.52 21.72
C VAL A 124 3.94 14.77 21.13
N PHE A 125 4.54 15.60 21.98
CA PHE A 125 5.22 16.83 21.57
C PHE A 125 6.70 16.53 21.35
N ARG A 126 7.14 16.62 20.09
CA ARG A 126 8.52 16.43 19.70
C ARG A 126 9.25 17.76 19.70
N ARG A 127 10.39 17.82 20.40
CA ARG A 127 11.31 18.96 20.44
C ARG A 127 12.62 18.57 19.76
N ASP A 128 13.17 19.45 18.94
CA ASP A 128 14.50 19.24 18.35
C ASP A 128 15.58 19.33 19.44
N ASN A 129 15.89 18.19 20.04
CA ASN A 129 17.01 17.98 20.96
C ASN A 129 17.84 16.75 20.52
N ALA A 130 17.94 16.53 19.20
CA ALA A 130 18.42 15.30 18.56
C ALA A 130 19.88 14.90 18.89
N GLU A 131 20.71 15.86 19.28
CA GLU A 131 22.15 15.62 19.46
C GLU A 131 22.54 14.71 20.64
N LYS A 132 21.62 14.37 21.57
CA LYS A 132 21.98 13.65 22.81
C LYS A 132 21.34 12.28 23.04
N THR A 133 20.41 11.82 22.19
CA THR A 133 19.67 10.57 22.46
C THR A 133 20.32 9.37 21.76
N GLU A 134 20.85 8.42 22.54
CA GLU A 134 21.34 7.11 22.07
C GLU A 134 20.26 6.04 22.27
N ILE A 135 20.29 4.97 21.46
CA ILE A 135 19.28 3.90 21.54
C ILE A 135 19.22 3.20 22.92
N THR A 136 20.34 3.19 23.63
CA THR A 136 20.45 2.68 25.01
C THR A 136 19.61 3.46 26.01
N SER A 137 19.13 4.66 25.66
CA SER A 137 18.17 5.44 26.47
C SER A 137 16.77 4.81 26.46
N TYR A 138 16.48 3.95 25.47
CA TYR A 138 15.17 3.33 25.24
C TYR A 138 15.15 1.82 25.50
N LEU A 139 16.30 1.22 25.83
CA LEU A 139 16.42 -0.21 26.06
C LEU A 139 17.02 -0.47 27.46
N ARG A 140 16.33 -1.30 28.25
CA ARG A 140 16.85 -1.97 29.44
C ARG A 140 17.60 -3.24 29.02
N SER A 141 18.57 -3.62 29.85
CA SER A 141 19.47 -4.78 29.66
C SER A 141 20.42 -4.63 28.46
N PRO A 142 21.75 -4.80 28.64
CA PRO A 142 22.63 -4.88 27.48
C PRO A 142 22.22 -6.09 26.62
N PRO A 143 22.54 -6.07 25.32
CA PRO A 143 22.43 -7.28 24.51
C PRO A 143 23.14 -8.45 25.21
N THR A 144 22.67 -9.67 24.98
CA THR A 144 23.38 -10.87 25.49
C THR A 144 24.87 -10.79 25.14
N PRO A 145 25.82 -11.24 25.99
CA PRO A 145 27.25 -11.04 25.78
C PRO A 145 27.80 -11.47 24.41
N GLU A 146 27.11 -12.40 23.75
CA GLU A 146 27.43 -12.95 22.43
C GLU A 146 26.97 -12.05 21.27
N VAL A 147 26.22 -10.97 21.55
CA VAL A 147 25.74 -10.00 20.56
C VAL A 147 26.71 -8.82 20.51
N SER A 148 27.36 -8.67 19.36
CA SER A 148 28.10 -7.45 19.04
C SER A 148 27.17 -6.44 18.38
N TYR A 149 27.39 -5.14 18.62
CA TYR A 149 26.67 -4.09 17.90
C TYR A 149 27.64 -3.02 17.41
N THR A 150 27.46 -2.58 16.17
CA THR A 150 28.29 -1.54 15.54
C THR A 150 27.40 -0.41 15.06
N ARG A 151 27.77 0.83 15.38
CA ARG A 151 27.08 2.01 14.86
C ARG A 151 27.55 2.28 13.43
N LEU A 152 26.62 2.52 12.52
CA LEU A 152 26.89 2.79 11.12
C LEU A 152 26.60 4.27 10.79
N ILE A 153 27.34 4.80 9.82
CA ILE A 153 27.19 6.17 9.31
C ILE A 153 27.28 6.10 7.79
N ARG A 154 26.37 6.78 7.08
CA ARG A 154 26.41 6.85 5.61
C ARG A 154 27.67 7.61 5.17
N ALA A 155 28.39 7.07 4.19
CA ALA A 155 29.58 7.72 3.65
C ALA A 155 29.22 9.09 3.04
N GLY A 156 29.98 10.14 3.39
CA GLY A 156 29.79 11.49 2.84
C GLY A 156 28.75 12.37 3.57
N THR A 157 28.09 11.87 4.62
CA THR A 157 27.24 12.70 5.49
C THR A 157 27.99 13.11 6.75
N THR A 158 27.94 14.40 7.11
CA THR A 158 28.46 14.92 8.39
C THR A 158 27.43 14.79 9.51
N ILE A 159 26.16 14.54 9.17
CA ILE A 159 25.03 14.35 10.09
C ILE A 159 24.79 12.85 10.27
N ALA A 160 24.59 12.43 11.53
CA ALA A 160 24.48 11.03 11.97
C ALA A 160 23.03 10.54 12.14
N ASP A 161 22.05 11.31 11.66
CA ASP A 161 20.62 10.98 11.71
C ASP A 161 20.10 10.54 10.33
N PRO A 162 19.19 9.55 10.26
CA PRO A 162 18.78 8.68 11.37
C PRO A 162 19.95 7.83 11.91
N LYS A 163 19.94 7.53 13.21
CA LYS A 163 21.03 6.80 13.88
C LYS A 163 20.83 5.31 13.69
N THR A 164 21.86 4.63 13.19
CA THR A 164 21.75 3.21 12.83
C THR A 164 22.80 2.34 13.50
N TRP A 165 22.38 1.15 13.93
CA TRP A 165 23.22 0.09 14.47
C TRP A 165 22.95 -1.23 13.77
N VAL A 166 23.96 -2.08 13.70
CA VAL A 166 23.80 -3.49 13.30
C VAL A 166 24.21 -4.38 14.45
N TYR A 167 23.25 -5.16 14.93
CA TYR A 167 23.43 -6.17 15.96
C TYR A 167 23.75 -7.48 15.26
N THR A 168 24.88 -8.09 15.61
CA THR A 168 25.39 -9.32 15.00
C THR A 168 25.60 -10.40 16.07
N PHE A 169 25.09 -11.60 15.80
CA PHE A 169 25.23 -12.78 16.65
C PHE A 169 25.47 -14.04 15.82
N SER A 170 26.17 -15.03 16.38
CA SER A 170 26.49 -16.26 15.65
C SER A 170 25.35 -17.27 15.73
N ILE A 171 24.85 -17.71 14.58
CA ILE A 171 23.87 -18.79 14.46
C ILE A 171 24.64 -20.10 14.24
N PRO A 172 24.58 -21.05 15.18
CA PRO A 172 25.33 -22.31 15.06
C PRO A 172 24.81 -23.13 13.89
N ARG A 173 25.58 -24.14 13.46
CA ARG A 173 25.04 -25.21 12.62
C ARG A 173 24.16 -26.15 13.45
N GLY A 174 23.30 -26.92 12.79
CA GLY A 174 22.56 -28.01 13.42
C GLY A 174 23.48 -29.06 14.05
N GLN A 175 23.05 -29.62 15.18
CA GLN A 175 23.77 -30.73 15.83
C GLN A 175 23.76 -31.98 14.94
N TYR A 176 22.62 -32.26 14.32
CA TYR A 176 22.40 -33.34 13.35
C TYR A 176 22.09 -32.74 11.98
N ALA A 177 22.39 -33.48 10.91
CA ALA A 177 22.05 -33.05 9.54
C ALA A 177 20.54 -32.82 9.36
N SER A 178 19.69 -33.54 10.11
CA SER A 178 18.23 -33.42 10.06
C SER A 178 17.67 -32.25 10.87
N SER A 179 18.49 -31.55 11.65
CA SER A 179 18.06 -30.46 12.53
C SER A 179 18.70 -29.13 12.12
N PRO A 180 17.97 -28.02 12.11
CA PRO A 180 18.58 -26.71 11.91
C PRO A 180 19.38 -26.30 13.15
N GLY A 181 20.35 -25.41 12.96
CA GLY A 181 20.93 -24.64 14.05
C GLY A 181 20.01 -23.48 14.41
N TYR A 182 19.94 -23.16 15.70
CA TYR A 182 19.11 -22.08 16.22
C TYR A 182 19.84 -21.29 17.29
N VAL A 183 19.53 -20.00 17.36
CA VAL A 183 19.95 -19.12 18.44
C VAL A 183 18.88 -18.08 18.70
N GLU A 184 18.76 -17.69 19.96
CA GLU A 184 17.95 -16.56 20.40
C GLU A 184 18.88 -15.57 21.08
N ALA A 185 18.93 -14.36 20.55
CA ALA A 185 19.78 -13.29 21.01
C ALA A 185 18.91 -12.16 21.56
N ILE A 186 19.07 -11.81 22.84
CA ILE A 186 18.37 -10.66 23.42
C ILE A 186 19.05 -9.40 22.90
N LEU A 187 18.30 -8.55 22.19
CA LEU A 187 18.81 -7.31 21.60
C LEU A 187 18.61 -6.11 22.54
N GLY A 188 17.69 -6.24 23.49
CA GLY A 188 17.35 -5.24 24.50
C GLY A 188 15.85 -5.24 24.79
N ALA A 189 15.47 -4.73 25.96
CA ALA A 189 14.07 -4.63 26.38
C ALA A 189 13.58 -3.18 26.37
N PRO A 190 12.60 -2.80 25.53
CA PRO A 190 12.07 -1.45 25.55
C PRO A 190 11.65 -1.01 26.96
N ILE A 191 12.05 0.20 27.38
CA ILE A 191 11.71 0.71 28.71
C ILE A 191 10.24 1.15 28.69
N ASN A 192 9.40 0.55 29.53
CA ASN A 192 7.94 0.76 29.47
C ASN A 192 7.54 2.23 29.52
N ASP A 193 8.16 3.04 30.37
CA ASP A 193 7.81 4.47 30.51
C ASP A 193 8.38 5.36 29.39
N THR A 194 9.11 4.78 28.44
CA THR A 194 9.68 5.51 27.30
C THR A 194 8.99 5.18 25.97
N ILE A 195 8.07 4.21 25.96
CA ILE A 195 7.38 3.73 24.76
C ILE A 195 5.87 3.99 24.91
N ILE A 196 5.27 4.48 23.83
CA ILE A 196 3.82 4.70 23.73
C ILE A 196 3.11 3.48 23.19
N SER A 197 3.65 2.87 22.14
CA SER A 197 3.06 1.73 21.42
C SER A 197 4.07 1.10 20.47
N TYR A 198 3.72 -0.04 19.90
CA TYR A 198 4.48 -0.65 18.81
C TYR A 198 3.59 -1.09 17.66
N PHE A 199 4.22 -1.21 16.49
CA PHE A 199 3.72 -1.82 15.28
C PHE A 199 4.73 -2.88 14.81
N ALA A 200 4.27 -4.03 14.36
CA ALA A 200 5.13 -5.08 13.83
C ALA A 200 4.53 -5.73 12.59
N THR A 201 5.41 -6.10 11.66
CA THR A 201 5.09 -6.97 10.53
C THR A 201 5.30 -8.42 10.98
N MET A 202 4.24 -9.06 11.45
CA MET A 202 4.25 -10.38 12.08
C MET A 202 3.92 -11.47 11.06
N LYS A 203 4.49 -12.67 11.21
CA LYS A 203 4.09 -13.85 10.43
C LYS A 203 2.61 -14.19 10.61
N HIS A 204 1.92 -14.42 9.51
CA HIS A 204 0.58 -15.01 9.45
C HIS A 204 0.66 -16.35 8.71
N GLY A 205 0.90 -17.42 9.47
CA GLY A 205 1.21 -18.71 8.88
C GLY A 205 2.61 -18.72 8.24
N THR A 206 2.80 -19.55 7.22
CA THR A 206 4.08 -19.70 6.51
C THR A 206 4.17 -18.81 5.27
N ALA A 207 3.03 -18.53 4.64
CA ALA A 207 2.93 -17.80 3.38
C ALA A 207 2.96 -16.27 3.53
N TRP A 208 2.44 -15.77 4.65
CA TRP A 208 2.00 -14.39 4.76
C TRP A 208 2.61 -13.68 5.97
N VAL A 209 2.59 -12.34 5.91
CA VAL A 209 2.77 -11.46 7.05
C VAL A 209 1.53 -10.59 7.22
N GLN A 210 1.34 -10.07 8.41
CA GLN A 210 0.24 -9.18 8.76
C GLN A 210 0.68 -8.16 9.83
N PRO A 211 0.01 -7.00 9.91
CA PRO A 211 0.22 -6.06 11.01
C PRO A 211 -0.14 -6.67 12.37
N HIS A 212 0.68 -6.35 13.36
CA HIS A 212 0.39 -6.54 14.79
C HIS A 212 0.73 -5.25 15.52
N HIS A 213 -0.03 -4.94 16.57
CA HIS A 213 0.12 -3.70 17.34
C HIS A 213 0.12 -4.01 18.83
N SER A 214 0.54 -3.05 19.65
CA SER A 214 0.28 -3.13 21.10
C SER A 214 -1.23 -3.18 21.37
N ASN A 215 -1.60 -3.89 22.44
CA ASN A 215 -2.98 -3.95 22.92
C ASN A 215 -3.40 -2.63 23.57
N PHE A 216 -2.45 -1.95 24.20
CA PHE A 216 -2.66 -0.68 24.87
C PHE A 216 -1.71 0.38 24.32
N ARG A 217 -2.07 1.65 24.55
CA ARG A 217 -1.27 2.81 24.15
C ARG A 217 -1.22 3.81 25.29
N GLY A 218 -0.11 4.54 25.38
CA GLY A 218 0.09 5.63 26.33
C GLY A 218 1.16 5.37 27.38
N VAL A 219 1.55 6.43 28.07
CA VAL A 219 2.62 6.41 29.07
C VAL A 219 2.23 5.48 30.22
N GLY A 220 3.15 4.59 30.60
CA GLY A 220 2.91 3.60 31.66
C GLY A 220 1.88 2.51 31.32
N ARG A 221 1.35 2.49 30.09
CA ARG A 221 0.40 1.48 29.60
C ARG A 221 1.02 0.47 28.65
N TYR A 222 2.22 0.76 28.12
CA TYR A 222 2.95 -0.17 27.26
C TYR A 222 3.22 -1.49 27.99
N GLU A 223 2.68 -2.57 27.43
CA GLU A 223 2.66 -3.89 28.04
C GLU A 223 3.95 -4.71 27.84
N GLY A 224 4.89 -4.22 27.04
CA GLY A 224 6.05 -5.00 26.58
C GLY A 224 5.88 -5.47 25.13
N PHE A 225 6.98 -5.91 24.50
CA PHE A 225 6.93 -6.45 23.14
C PHE A 225 6.48 -7.91 23.19
N HIS A 226 5.20 -8.16 22.90
CA HIS A 226 4.58 -9.49 22.99
C HIS A 226 3.78 -9.88 21.73
N PRO A 227 4.39 -9.87 20.53
CA PRO A 227 3.70 -10.41 19.37
C PRO A 227 3.49 -11.93 19.54
N PRO A 228 2.33 -12.48 19.12
CA PRO A 228 2.02 -13.90 19.30
C PRO A 228 2.82 -14.82 18.38
N LYS A 229 3.48 -14.27 17.35
CA LYS A 229 4.35 -14.98 16.41
C LYS A 229 5.57 -14.13 16.10
N GLU A 230 6.55 -14.71 15.41
CA GLU A 230 7.74 -14.00 15.00
C GLU A 230 7.42 -12.89 14.00
N CYS A 231 8.23 -11.82 14.01
CA CYS A 231 8.09 -10.64 13.18
C CYS A 231 9.31 -10.45 12.28
N VAL A 232 9.10 -9.86 11.11
CA VAL A 232 10.17 -9.45 10.19
C VAL A 232 10.71 -8.07 10.60
N LEU A 233 9.79 -7.18 10.96
CA LEU A 233 10.06 -5.81 11.35
C LEU A 233 9.22 -5.43 12.58
N ALA A 234 9.78 -4.62 13.48
CA ALA A 234 9.08 -4.00 14.59
C ALA A 234 9.46 -2.52 14.70
N ALA A 235 8.50 -1.64 14.92
CA ALA A 235 8.67 -0.21 15.13
C ALA A 235 8.03 0.18 16.46
N PHE A 236 8.74 0.96 17.27
CA PHE A 236 8.29 1.42 18.60
C PHE A 236 8.22 2.94 18.61
N LEU A 237 7.06 3.50 18.94
CA LEU A 237 6.89 4.94 19.12
C LEU A 237 7.33 5.33 20.52
N THR A 238 8.29 6.25 20.64
CA THR A 238 8.76 6.72 21.94
C THR A 238 7.89 7.86 22.48
N VAL A 239 7.97 8.11 23.79
CA VAL A 239 7.35 9.26 24.45
C VAL A 239 7.89 10.62 23.97
N ARG A 240 8.98 10.62 23.17
CA ARG A 240 9.58 11.83 22.58
C ARG A 240 9.17 12.04 21.12
N GLY A 241 8.39 11.14 20.54
CA GLY A 241 7.96 11.21 19.14
C GLY A 241 9.02 10.74 18.14
N GLU A 242 10.05 10.05 18.62
CA GLU A 242 10.99 9.30 17.79
C GLU A 242 10.46 7.87 17.57
N VAL A 243 10.98 7.19 16.55
CA VAL A 243 10.64 5.79 16.26
C VAL A 243 11.90 4.95 16.26
N MET A 244 11.86 3.86 17.02
CA MET A 244 12.90 2.84 17.02
C MET A 244 12.46 1.65 16.16
N VAL A 245 13.18 1.36 15.07
CA VAL A 245 12.87 0.28 14.12
C VAL A 245 13.88 -0.85 14.27
N PHE A 246 13.41 -2.10 14.34
CA PHE A 246 14.21 -3.32 14.27
C PHE A 246 13.83 -4.09 13.01
N LEU A 247 14.82 -4.51 12.23
CA LEU A 247 14.64 -5.30 11.01
C LEU A 247 15.58 -6.51 11.02
N GLY A 248 15.01 -7.72 11.05
CA GLY A 248 15.78 -8.96 10.92
C GLY A 248 16.23 -9.17 9.48
N ILE A 249 17.54 -9.41 9.27
CA ILE A 249 18.12 -9.59 7.94
C ILE A 249 18.31 -11.08 7.66
N SER A 250 17.56 -11.58 6.67
CA SER A 250 17.70 -12.95 6.19
C SER A 250 18.58 -13.02 4.95
N THR A 251 19.26 -14.16 4.74
CA THR A 251 20.18 -14.41 3.62
C THR A 251 19.89 -15.78 3.00
N ALA A 252 20.57 -16.14 1.90
CA ALA A 252 20.46 -17.50 1.35
C ALA A 252 20.90 -18.58 2.36
N ALA A 253 21.76 -18.25 3.33
CA ALA A 253 22.30 -19.20 4.31
C ALA A 253 21.56 -19.21 5.66
N SER A 254 20.83 -18.14 5.99
CA SER A 254 20.18 -17.98 7.30
C SER A 254 18.84 -17.25 7.21
N THR A 255 17.95 -17.57 8.14
CA THR A 255 16.73 -16.79 8.36
C THR A 255 16.80 -16.11 9.72
N VAL A 256 16.47 -14.82 9.76
CA VAL A 256 16.42 -14.04 11.00
C VAL A 256 15.04 -13.42 11.17
N TYR A 257 14.43 -13.64 12.33
CA TYR A 257 13.19 -13.02 12.75
C TYR A 257 13.38 -12.28 14.08
N LEU A 258 12.35 -11.56 14.49
CA LEU A 258 12.21 -10.93 15.81
C LEU A 258 11.11 -11.64 16.60
N LYS A 259 11.24 -11.76 17.92
CA LYS A 259 10.14 -12.19 18.80
C LYS A 259 10.14 -11.42 20.12
N GLY A 260 9.03 -11.49 20.84
CA GLY A 260 8.91 -11.00 22.20
C GLY A 260 9.45 -11.96 23.25
N GLY A 261 10.23 -11.45 24.20
CA GLY A 261 10.60 -12.13 25.44
C GLY A 261 9.48 -12.07 26.48
N GLY A 262 9.52 -12.97 27.48
CA GLY A 262 8.55 -12.96 28.58
C GLY A 262 8.60 -11.69 29.44
N ASP A 263 9.74 -11.00 29.44
CA ASP A 263 9.97 -9.71 30.10
C ASP A 263 9.75 -8.49 29.18
N GLY A 264 9.23 -8.72 27.97
CA GLY A 264 9.01 -7.69 26.95
C GLY A 264 10.24 -7.36 26.11
N SER A 265 11.32 -8.15 26.23
CA SER A 265 12.53 -8.02 25.40
C SER A 265 12.28 -8.19 23.90
N VAL A 266 13.04 -7.49 23.07
CA VAL A 266 13.17 -7.80 21.64
C VAL A 266 14.26 -8.85 21.48
N ILE A 267 13.89 -10.00 20.94
CA ILE A 267 14.79 -11.15 20.73
C ILE A 267 14.97 -11.38 19.23
N GLY A 268 16.23 -11.39 18.76
CA GLY A 268 16.58 -11.87 17.43
C GLY A 268 16.62 -13.40 17.41
N VAL A 269 15.85 -14.01 16.53
CA VAL A 269 15.80 -15.47 16.35
C VAL A 269 16.50 -15.82 15.06
N GLY A 270 17.65 -16.49 15.16
CA GLY A 270 18.41 -16.97 14.03
C GLY A 270 18.16 -18.45 13.76
N ARG A 271 17.90 -18.81 12.51
CA ARG A 271 17.83 -20.19 12.01
C ARG A 271 18.87 -20.40 10.91
N ASN A 272 19.60 -21.52 11.00
CA ASN A 272 20.61 -21.92 10.03
C ASN A 272 20.36 -23.37 9.59
N ASP A 273 20.04 -23.57 8.31
CA ASP A 273 19.87 -24.88 7.69
C ASP A 273 21.13 -25.35 6.94
N GLY A 274 22.23 -24.59 7.04
CA GLY A 274 23.52 -24.90 6.42
C GLY A 274 24.46 -25.72 7.31
N GLY A 275 25.56 -26.17 6.70
CA GLY A 275 26.56 -27.03 7.36
C GLY A 275 27.61 -26.30 8.21
N LYS A 276 27.64 -24.95 8.20
CA LYS A 276 28.61 -24.12 8.92
C LYS A 276 27.88 -23.04 9.72
N PRO A 277 28.42 -22.57 10.86
CA PRO A 277 27.89 -21.39 11.54
C PRO A 277 27.87 -20.18 10.61
N VAL A 278 26.89 -19.31 10.80
CA VAL A 278 26.67 -18.10 10.01
C VAL A 278 26.25 -16.96 10.92
N ASP A 279 26.45 -15.73 10.47
CA ASP A 279 26.03 -14.56 11.23
C ASP A 279 24.52 -14.29 11.05
N GLY A 280 23.85 -14.02 12.16
CA GLY A 280 22.54 -13.38 12.20
C GLY A 280 22.72 -11.89 12.42
N LYS A 281 21.98 -11.08 11.66
CA LYS A 281 22.05 -9.62 11.73
C LYS A 281 20.67 -9.00 11.91
N VAL A 282 20.60 -7.99 12.77
CA VAL A 282 19.42 -7.13 12.95
C VAL A 282 19.84 -5.68 12.80
N VAL A 283 19.23 -4.96 11.86
CA VAL A 283 19.43 -3.52 11.71
C VAL A 283 18.48 -2.82 12.68
N VAL A 284 19.01 -1.89 13.46
CA VAL A 284 18.25 -1.11 14.42
C VAL A 284 18.45 0.37 14.15
N VAL A 285 17.36 1.12 14.00
CA VAL A 285 17.36 2.53 13.61
C VAL A 285 16.57 3.36 14.61
N LEU A 286 17.09 4.52 14.99
CA LEU A 286 16.36 5.58 15.68
C LEU A 286 16.14 6.75 14.72
N ALA A 287 14.89 7.07 14.42
CA ALA A 287 14.48 8.05 13.41
C ALA A 287 13.38 8.99 13.92
N LYS A 288 13.10 10.09 13.20
CA LYS A 288 11.97 10.99 13.49
C LYS A 288 10.63 10.36 13.09
N GLY A 289 10.60 9.37 12.21
CA GLY A 289 9.35 8.73 11.80
C GLY A 289 9.51 7.30 11.31
N VAL A 290 8.37 6.60 11.16
CA VAL A 290 8.34 5.19 10.70
C VAL A 290 8.92 5.07 9.30
N GLU A 291 8.51 5.92 8.35
CA GLU A 291 8.96 5.83 6.96
C GLU A 291 10.48 6.06 6.84
N GLU A 292 11.01 7.08 7.51
CA GLU A 292 12.45 7.36 7.58
C GLU A 292 13.22 6.19 8.22
N GLY A 293 12.73 5.66 9.35
CA GLY A 293 13.38 4.55 10.05
C GLY A 293 13.38 3.24 9.24
N VAL A 294 12.27 2.93 8.55
CA VAL A 294 12.17 1.76 7.68
C VAL A 294 13.04 1.92 6.43
N GLU A 295 13.06 3.11 5.83
CA GLU A 295 13.90 3.40 4.66
C GLU A 295 15.39 3.27 4.98
N GLU A 296 15.84 3.82 6.10
CA GLU A 296 17.21 3.65 6.58
C GLU A 296 17.54 2.19 6.87
N ALA A 297 16.64 1.46 7.54
CA ALA A 297 16.85 0.04 7.82
C ALA A 297 17.01 -0.77 6.52
N MET A 298 16.20 -0.47 5.51
CA MET A 298 16.24 -1.13 4.20
C MET A 298 17.43 -0.71 3.35
N PHE A 299 17.93 0.51 3.48
CA PHE A 299 19.20 0.94 2.88
C PHE A 299 20.35 0.06 3.38
N TRP A 300 20.48 -0.12 4.69
CA TRP A 300 21.52 -0.97 5.26
C TRP A 300 21.31 -2.45 4.99
N ALA A 301 20.05 -2.92 4.95
CA ALA A 301 19.75 -4.28 4.51
C ALA A 301 20.29 -4.57 3.11
N ASN A 302 20.10 -3.64 2.16
CA ASN A 302 20.65 -3.74 0.81
C ASN A 302 22.19 -3.78 0.83
N ARG A 303 22.84 -2.86 1.55
CA ARG A 303 24.32 -2.82 1.62
C ARG A 303 24.91 -4.08 2.22
N ILE A 304 24.35 -4.56 3.33
CA ILE A 304 24.80 -5.80 3.99
C ILE A 304 24.64 -7.00 3.04
N ALA A 305 23.54 -7.05 2.28
CA ALA A 305 23.32 -8.08 1.28
C ALA A 305 24.25 -7.95 0.07
N GLU A 306 24.76 -6.76 -0.26
CA GLU A 306 25.80 -6.52 -1.29
C GLU A 306 27.18 -6.98 -0.85
N GLU A 307 27.61 -6.59 0.35
CA GLU A 307 28.94 -6.90 0.88
C GLU A 307 29.17 -8.42 1.00
N GLY A 308 28.14 -9.15 1.45
CA GLY A 308 28.17 -10.62 1.49
C GLY A 308 28.33 -11.26 0.11
N ARG A 309 27.91 -10.57 -0.96
CA ARG A 309 28.05 -11.05 -2.35
C ARG A 309 29.42 -10.76 -2.93
N THR A 310 30.05 -9.61 -2.65
CA THR A 310 31.43 -9.35 -3.11
C THR A 310 32.45 -10.34 -2.55
N ALA A 311 32.14 -10.97 -1.41
CA ALA A 311 32.93 -12.07 -0.86
C ALA A 311 32.66 -13.44 -1.54
N GLU A 312 31.53 -13.59 -2.24
CA GLU A 312 31.07 -14.85 -2.87
C GLU A 312 31.11 -14.82 -4.42
N ALA A 313 31.18 -13.63 -5.04
CA ALA A 313 31.03 -13.43 -6.48
C ALA A 313 32.30 -12.84 -7.12
N GLU A 314 33.27 -13.70 -7.41
CA GLU A 314 34.22 -13.55 -8.53
C GLU A 314 33.62 -14.08 -9.85
N SER A 315 32.29 -14.08 -10.01
CA SER A 315 31.66 -14.48 -11.28
C SER A 315 30.34 -13.77 -11.55
N GLU A 316 30.26 -13.23 -12.76
CA GLU A 316 29.09 -12.69 -13.47
C GLU A 316 28.76 -11.21 -13.25
N SER A 317 29.40 -10.39 -14.09
CA SER A 317 28.98 -9.04 -14.43
C SER A 317 27.76 -9.08 -15.37
N VAL A 318 26.62 -8.57 -14.91
CA VAL A 318 25.52 -8.16 -15.80
C VAL A 318 25.43 -6.65 -15.70
N GLY A 319 25.56 -5.96 -16.84
CA GLY A 319 25.54 -4.51 -16.91
C GLY A 319 24.22 -3.93 -16.42
N GLU A 320 24.29 -2.79 -15.72
CA GLU A 320 23.13 -2.00 -15.32
C GLU A 320 22.57 -1.25 -16.53
N GLU A 321 21.76 -1.91 -17.34
CA GLU A 321 20.79 -1.22 -18.19
C GLU A 321 19.51 -1.00 -17.37
N VAL A 322 19.06 0.26 -17.28
CA VAL A 322 17.75 0.59 -16.72
C VAL A 322 16.69 -0.03 -17.64
N LEU A 323 16.16 -1.20 -17.25
CA LEU A 323 15.07 -1.83 -17.98
C LEU A 323 13.84 -0.93 -17.94
N GLU A 324 13.32 -0.57 -19.11
CA GLU A 324 12.03 0.11 -19.24
C GLU A 324 10.95 -0.71 -18.52
N GLU A 325 10.08 -0.05 -17.74
CA GLU A 325 9.06 -0.74 -16.95
C GLU A 325 8.00 -1.32 -17.89
N ASP A 326 7.80 -2.64 -17.86
CA ASP A 326 6.79 -3.32 -18.67
C ASP A 326 5.39 -2.81 -18.29
N PRO A 327 4.58 -2.27 -19.23
CA PRO A 327 3.26 -1.73 -18.93
C PRO A 327 2.24 -2.81 -18.53
N TRP A 328 2.62 -4.09 -18.48
CA TRP A 328 1.77 -5.20 -18.06
C TRP A 328 0.97 -4.91 -16.78
N ASN A 329 1.52 -4.18 -15.81
CA ASN A 329 0.83 -3.85 -14.56
C ASN A 329 -0.25 -2.74 -14.71
N ASP A 330 -0.26 -1.99 -15.80
CA ASP A 330 -1.16 -0.84 -16.09
C ASP A 330 -2.38 -1.25 -16.94
N SER A 331 -2.71 -2.54 -16.96
CA SER A 331 -3.89 -3.09 -17.63
C SER A 331 -4.87 -3.71 -16.64
N LEU A 332 -6.16 -3.77 -17.01
CA LEU A 332 -7.15 -4.60 -16.32
C LEU A 332 -6.87 -6.09 -16.59
N LYS A 333 -6.99 -6.91 -15.55
CA LYS A 333 -6.70 -8.34 -15.60
C LYS A 333 -7.86 -9.16 -15.05
N TYR A 334 -8.01 -10.38 -15.54
CA TYR A 334 -8.99 -11.34 -15.03
C TYR A 334 -8.29 -12.57 -14.45
N CYS A 335 -8.71 -12.99 -13.26
CA CYS A 335 -8.23 -14.21 -12.60
C CYS A 335 -9.39 -15.20 -12.41
N THR A 336 -9.15 -16.49 -12.66
CA THR A 336 -10.22 -17.50 -12.61
C THR A 336 -10.53 -18.06 -11.22
N TRP A 337 -9.76 -17.72 -10.19
CA TRP A 337 -9.83 -18.39 -8.88
C TRP A 337 -11.19 -18.26 -8.19
N ASN A 338 -11.66 -17.04 -7.88
CA ASN A 338 -12.95 -16.89 -7.21
C ASN A 338 -14.14 -17.00 -8.17
N SER A 339 -13.93 -16.80 -9.48
CA SER A 339 -15.01 -16.85 -10.48
C SER A 339 -15.35 -18.27 -10.93
N LEU A 340 -14.34 -19.09 -11.23
CA LEU A 340 -14.53 -20.45 -11.76
C LEU A 340 -14.16 -21.54 -10.75
N GLY A 341 -13.41 -21.20 -9.71
CA GLY A 341 -12.88 -22.16 -8.75
C GLY A 341 -11.87 -23.12 -9.40
N ARG A 342 -11.73 -24.29 -8.79
CA ARG A 342 -10.76 -25.33 -9.22
C ARG A 342 -11.25 -26.19 -10.38
N GLU A 343 -12.54 -26.14 -10.73
CA GLU A 343 -13.11 -26.99 -11.78
C GLU A 343 -12.92 -26.38 -13.17
N LEU A 344 -11.65 -26.09 -13.51
CA LEU A 344 -11.29 -25.48 -14.77
C LEU A 344 -11.42 -26.48 -15.92
N THR A 345 -12.04 -26.02 -17.01
CA THR A 345 -12.09 -26.74 -18.29
C THR A 345 -11.89 -25.75 -19.42
N HIS A 346 -11.47 -26.24 -20.59
CA HIS A 346 -11.32 -25.41 -21.80
C HIS A 346 -12.56 -24.56 -22.07
N LYS A 347 -13.75 -25.18 -22.00
CA LYS A 347 -15.02 -24.49 -22.24
C LYS A 347 -15.29 -23.40 -21.21
N ARG A 348 -15.18 -23.70 -19.91
CA ARG A 348 -15.48 -22.72 -18.84
C ARG A 348 -14.58 -21.49 -18.91
N VAL A 349 -13.29 -21.68 -19.18
CA VAL A 349 -12.35 -20.57 -19.31
C VAL A 349 -12.68 -19.71 -20.53
N VAL A 350 -12.92 -20.33 -21.69
CA VAL A 350 -13.25 -19.60 -22.93
C VAL A 350 -14.60 -18.87 -22.80
N ASP A 351 -15.62 -19.52 -22.24
CA ASP A 351 -16.93 -18.90 -22.03
C ASP A 351 -16.83 -17.67 -21.11
N ALA A 352 -16.07 -17.75 -20.02
CA ALA A 352 -15.89 -16.62 -19.10
C ALA A 352 -15.15 -15.45 -19.74
N VAL A 353 -14.13 -15.72 -20.56
CA VAL A 353 -13.43 -14.66 -21.30
C VAL A 353 -14.36 -14.05 -22.35
N ASN A 354 -15.12 -14.85 -23.09
CA ASN A 354 -16.07 -14.31 -24.08
C ASN A 354 -17.14 -13.45 -23.41
N ASP A 355 -17.69 -13.88 -22.27
CA ASP A 355 -18.71 -13.14 -21.51
C ASP A 355 -18.22 -11.75 -21.05
N LEU A 356 -16.95 -11.65 -20.60
CA LEU A 356 -16.32 -10.36 -20.31
C LEU A 356 -16.30 -9.45 -21.55
N TYR A 357 -15.87 -9.99 -22.69
CA TYR A 357 -15.73 -9.23 -23.94
C TYR A 357 -17.09 -8.85 -24.55
N ASP A 358 -18.07 -9.75 -24.52
CA ASP A 358 -19.45 -9.50 -24.93
C ASP A 358 -20.11 -8.43 -24.05
N SER A 359 -19.68 -8.33 -22.79
CA SER A 359 -20.07 -7.27 -21.84
C SER A 359 -19.28 -5.96 -22.00
N GLY A 360 -18.30 -5.91 -22.92
CA GLY A 360 -17.46 -4.73 -23.16
C GLY A 360 -16.25 -4.57 -22.24
N ILE A 361 -15.91 -5.60 -21.44
CA ILE A 361 -14.78 -5.61 -20.50
C ILE A 361 -13.57 -6.26 -21.18
N GLN A 362 -12.79 -5.44 -21.84
CA GLN A 362 -11.60 -5.88 -22.58
C GLN A 362 -10.39 -6.01 -21.66
N VAL A 363 -10.24 -7.16 -21.00
CA VAL A 363 -9.06 -7.45 -20.18
C VAL A 363 -7.86 -7.82 -21.04
N GLU A 364 -6.69 -7.24 -20.73
CA GLU A 364 -5.46 -7.52 -21.49
C GLU A 364 -4.78 -8.83 -21.05
N SER A 365 -4.95 -9.19 -19.77
CA SER A 365 -4.37 -10.41 -19.20
C SER A 365 -5.43 -11.32 -18.60
N VAL A 366 -5.33 -12.62 -18.90
CA VAL A 366 -6.12 -13.69 -18.27
C VAL A 366 -5.20 -14.60 -17.49
N ILE A 367 -5.46 -14.80 -16.20
CA ILE A 367 -4.73 -15.72 -15.33
C ILE A 367 -5.59 -16.97 -15.15
N ILE A 368 -5.11 -18.08 -15.69
CA ILE A 368 -5.67 -19.43 -15.46
C ILE A 368 -5.07 -19.91 -14.14
N ASP A 369 -5.88 -19.84 -13.09
CA ASP A 369 -5.44 -20.16 -11.73
C ASP A 369 -5.38 -21.69 -11.47
N ASP A 370 -5.21 -22.09 -10.22
CA ASP A 370 -4.92 -23.46 -9.79
C ASP A 370 -5.85 -24.53 -10.42
N ASN A 371 -5.27 -25.72 -10.66
CA ASN A 371 -5.90 -26.98 -11.09
C ASN A 371 -6.11 -27.15 -12.61
N TRP A 372 -5.27 -26.53 -13.44
CA TRP A 372 -5.23 -26.81 -14.89
C TRP A 372 -4.27 -27.96 -15.26
N GLN A 373 -3.30 -28.26 -14.40
CA GLN A 373 -2.20 -29.19 -14.63
C GLN A 373 -2.66 -30.65 -14.74
N SER A 374 -1.87 -31.49 -15.43
CA SER A 374 -1.99 -32.95 -15.30
C SER A 374 -1.52 -33.43 -13.92
N LEU A 375 -2.44 -33.97 -13.12
CA LEU A 375 -2.20 -34.36 -11.72
C LEU A 375 -2.54 -35.83 -11.47
N ASN A 376 -1.85 -36.48 -10.53
CA ASN A 376 -2.26 -37.81 -10.07
C ASN A 376 -3.39 -37.72 -9.03
N SER A 377 -4.54 -38.34 -9.31
CA SER A 377 -5.72 -38.31 -8.44
C SER A 377 -5.70 -39.32 -7.29
N GLN A 378 -4.51 -39.69 -6.78
CA GLN A 378 -4.35 -40.75 -5.76
C GLN A 378 -4.59 -40.27 -4.32
N SER A 379 -4.87 -38.98 -4.11
CA SER A 379 -5.17 -38.39 -2.80
C SER A 379 -6.68 -38.29 -2.54
N ARG A 380 -7.06 -38.31 -1.26
CA ARG A 380 -8.45 -38.09 -0.81
C ARG A 380 -8.88 -36.62 -0.93
N ASP A 381 -7.92 -35.71 -0.94
CA ASP A 381 -8.15 -34.28 -1.14
C ASP A 381 -7.23 -33.72 -2.24
N ALA A 382 -7.65 -32.59 -2.79
CA ALA A 382 -6.98 -31.95 -3.90
C ALA A 382 -5.70 -31.19 -3.49
N PHE A 383 -5.36 -31.10 -2.20
CA PHE A 383 -4.05 -30.62 -1.75
C PHE A 383 -3.00 -31.74 -1.75
N GLY A 384 -3.44 -33.00 -1.76
CA GLY A 384 -2.54 -34.15 -1.84
C GLY A 384 -2.14 -34.57 -3.26
N PHE A 385 -2.64 -33.90 -4.30
CA PHE A 385 -2.28 -34.17 -5.69
C PHE A 385 -0.82 -33.80 -5.99
N ARG A 386 -0.22 -34.50 -6.96
CA ARG A 386 1.15 -34.29 -7.40
C ARG A 386 1.20 -34.13 -8.92
N TRP A 387 2.16 -33.35 -9.39
CA TRP A 387 2.29 -32.98 -10.81
C TRP A 387 2.98 -34.09 -11.62
N THR A 388 2.45 -34.43 -12.80
CA THR A 388 2.93 -35.59 -13.59
C THR A 388 3.58 -35.23 -14.93
N GLU A 389 3.12 -34.20 -15.62
CA GLU A 389 3.63 -33.73 -16.92
C GLU A 389 3.41 -32.21 -17.07
N PHE A 390 4.21 -31.52 -17.91
CA PHE A 390 4.07 -30.08 -18.11
C PHE A 390 2.77 -29.65 -18.78
N GLU A 391 2.17 -30.51 -19.59
CA GLU A 391 0.92 -30.22 -20.31
C GLU A 391 -0.29 -30.20 -19.36
N ALA A 392 -1.34 -29.49 -19.76
CA ALA A 392 -2.62 -29.46 -19.05
C ALA A 392 -3.32 -30.83 -19.02
N ASP A 393 -4.21 -31.02 -18.04
CA ASP A 393 -5.01 -32.24 -17.95
C ASP A 393 -5.80 -32.45 -19.25
N ARG A 394 -5.59 -33.60 -19.90
CA ARG A 394 -6.14 -33.88 -21.23
C ARG A 394 -7.66 -34.07 -21.25
N LYS A 395 -8.30 -34.32 -20.10
CA LYS A 395 -9.76 -34.42 -20.02
C LYS A 395 -10.38 -33.03 -19.91
N ALA A 396 -9.82 -32.16 -19.08
CA ALA A 396 -10.26 -30.78 -18.93
C ALA A 396 -9.89 -29.90 -20.13
N PHE A 397 -8.73 -30.17 -20.75
CA PHE A 397 -8.15 -29.41 -21.86
C PHE A 397 -7.75 -30.34 -23.02
N PRO A 398 -8.71 -30.89 -23.78
CA PRO A 398 -8.45 -31.89 -24.83
C PRO A 398 -7.56 -31.40 -25.98
N ASN A 399 -7.39 -30.08 -26.13
CA ASN A 399 -6.52 -29.45 -27.13
C ASN A 399 -5.20 -28.90 -26.53
N GLY A 400 -4.90 -29.23 -25.27
CA GLY A 400 -3.75 -28.71 -24.52
C GLY A 400 -3.80 -27.20 -24.28
N LEU A 401 -2.77 -26.68 -23.60
CA LEU A 401 -2.65 -25.25 -23.31
C LEU A 401 -2.64 -24.39 -24.57
N LYS A 402 -1.95 -24.82 -25.63
CA LYS A 402 -1.89 -24.06 -26.89
C LYS A 402 -3.26 -23.91 -27.55
N GLY A 403 -4.09 -24.95 -27.50
CA GLY A 403 -5.47 -24.88 -27.96
C GLY A 403 -6.29 -23.87 -27.16
N LEU A 404 -6.16 -23.89 -25.83
CA LEU A 404 -6.82 -22.94 -24.93
C LEU A 404 -6.37 -21.50 -25.20
N VAL A 405 -5.06 -21.24 -25.22
CA VAL A 405 -4.50 -19.91 -25.49
C VAL A 405 -4.97 -19.36 -26.84
N ARG A 406 -4.97 -20.19 -27.89
CA ARG A 406 -5.47 -19.82 -29.21
C ARG A 406 -6.93 -19.37 -29.15
N ASP A 407 -7.77 -20.10 -28.41
CA ASP A 407 -9.20 -19.82 -28.35
C ASP A 407 -9.51 -18.61 -27.45
N ILE A 408 -8.79 -18.42 -26.34
CA ILE A 408 -8.85 -17.18 -25.53
C ILE A 408 -8.49 -15.96 -26.38
N LYS A 409 -7.38 -16.04 -27.14
CA LYS A 409 -6.86 -14.94 -27.98
C LYS A 409 -7.69 -14.65 -29.24
N LYS A 410 -8.79 -15.37 -29.49
CA LYS A 410 -9.81 -14.91 -30.45
C LYS A 410 -10.39 -13.55 -30.03
N ASN A 411 -10.43 -13.30 -28.71
CA ASN A 411 -10.63 -11.98 -28.14
C ASN A 411 -9.34 -11.17 -28.32
N LYS A 412 -9.30 -10.31 -29.35
CA LYS A 412 -8.09 -9.59 -29.77
C LYS A 412 -7.51 -8.64 -28.71
N GLY A 413 -8.29 -8.28 -27.68
CA GLY A 413 -7.79 -7.48 -26.55
C GLY A 413 -6.87 -8.27 -25.61
N VAL A 414 -6.95 -9.62 -25.60
CA VAL A 414 -6.11 -10.44 -24.71
C VAL A 414 -4.71 -10.57 -25.30
N LYS A 415 -3.76 -9.81 -24.76
CA LYS A 415 -2.34 -9.90 -25.14
C LYS A 415 -1.63 -11.00 -24.35
N HIS A 416 -1.99 -11.14 -23.08
CA HIS A 416 -1.29 -11.98 -22.13
C HIS A 416 -2.17 -13.09 -21.56
N VAL A 417 -1.62 -14.30 -21.54
CA VAL A 417 -2.22 -15.43 -20.81
C VAL A 417 -1.19 -15.91 -19.81
N ALA A 418 -1.59 -15.97 -18.55
CA ALA A 418 -0.78 -16.46 -17.45
C ALA A 418 -1.34 -17.78 -16.92
N VAL A 419 -0.47 -18.61 -16.36
CA VAL A 419 -0.85 -19.81 -15.61
C VAL A 419 -0.30 -19.78 -14.20
N TRP A 420 -1.07 -20.32 -13.26
CA TRP A 420 -0.63 -20.61 -11.90
C TRP A 420 0.22 -21.88 -11.84
N HIS A 421 1.25 -21.93 -11.00
CA HIS A 421 1.92 -23.17 -10.62
C HIS A 421 2.58 -23.03 -9.24
N GLY A 422 2.77 -24.14 -8.52
CA GLY A 422 3.53 -24.16 -7.26
C GLY A 422 5.05 -24.22 -7.48
N ILE A 423 5.83 -23.80 -6.48
CA ILE A 423 7.30 -23.76 -6.56
C ILE A 423 7.99 -25.13 -6.51
N LEU A 424 7.42 -26.09 -5.77
CA LEU A 424 7.97 -27.45 -5.59
C LEU A 424 7.35 -28.47 -6.56
N GLY A 425 6.44 -28.00 -7.41
CA GLY A 425 5.51 -28.81 -8.17
C GLY A 425 4.07 -28.40 -7.88
N TYR A 426 3.15 -29.36 -7.76
CA TYR A 426 1.82 -29.08 -7.19
C TYR A 426 1.90 -29.03 -5.64
N TRP A 427 0.77 -28.93 -4.94
CA TRP A 427 0.72 -28.81 -3.47
C TRP A 427 1.55 -29.88 -2.71
N ASN A 428 1.59 -31.14 -3.20
CA ASN A 428 2.44 -32.22 -2.66
C ASN A 428 3.66 -32.57 -3.54
N GLY A 429 4.09 -31.63 -4.38
CA GLY A 429 5.27 -31.74 -5.23
C GLY A 429 5.01 -32.47 -6.55
N ILE A 430 6.00 -33.24 -6.99
CA ILE A 430 6.03 -34.01 -8.23
C ILE A 430 5.59 -35.45 -7.96
N SER A 431 4.88 -36.06 -8.91
CA SER A 431 4.53 -37.48 -8.80
C SER A 431 5.77 -38.34 -9.03
N PRO A 432 6.02 -39.42 -8.25
CA PRO A 432 7.15 -40.32 -8.49
C PRO A 432 7.00 -41.18 -9.75
N VAL A 433 5.90 -41.00 -10.50
CA VAL A 433 5.61 -41.65 -11.78
C VAL A 433 5.07 -40.61 -12.76
N GLY A 434 5.29 -40.84 -14.05
CA GLY A 434 4.87 -39.94 -15.13
C GLY A 434 6.04 -39.19 -15.74
N TRP A 435 5.75 -38.38 -16.75
CA TRP A 435 6.77 -37.80 -17.62
C TRP A 435 7.82 -36.97 -16.87
N ILE A 436 7.43 -36.18 -15.87
CA ILE A 436 8.41 -35.40 -15.09
C ILE A 436 9.37 -36.33 -14.34
N ALA A 437 8.87 -37.40 -13.71
CA ALA A 437 9.70 -38.36 -12.97
C ALA A 437 10.67 -39.13 -13.90
N ASP A 438 10.26 -39.39 -15.14
CA ASP A 438 11.10 -40.08 -16.13
C ASP A 438 12.21 -39.19 -16.69
N ASN A 439 12.07 -37.86 -16.61
CA ASN A 439 12.98 -36.89 -17.24
C ASN A 439 13.86 -36.11 -16.26
N TYR A 440 13.49 -36.05 -14.98
CA TYR A 440 14.22 -35.30 -13.96
C TYR A 440 14.42 -36.16 -12.71
N LYS A 441 15.61 -36.05 -12.12
CA LYS A 441 15.94 -36.72 -10.87
C LYS A 441 15.08 -36.14 -9.74
N LEU A 442 14.31 -37.01 -9.10
CA LEU A 442 13.49 -36.65 -7.96
C LEU A 442 14.18 -37.00 -6.64
N ARG A 443 13.93 -36.18 -5.62
CA ARG A 443 14.31 -36.41 -4.23
C ARG A 443 13.06 -36.61 -3.38
N ASN A 444 13.09 -37.63 -2.55
CA ASN A 444 12.07 -37.87 -1.53
C ASN A 444 12.47 -37.19 -0.23
N ILE A 445 11.67 -36.22 0.24
CA ILE A 445 12.03 -35.34 1.36
C ILE A 445 11.15 -35.55 2.61
N ARG A 446 10.18 -36.47 2.55
CA ARG A 446 9.28 -36.81 3.68
C ARG A 446 8.83 -38.27 3.62
N ASN A 447 9.78 -39.20 3.54
CA ASN A 447 9.52 -40.65 3.60
C ASN A 447 8.42 -41.17 2.64
N GLY A 448 8.24 -40.52 1.48
CA GLY A 448 7.27 -40.90 0.43
C GLY A 448 6.09 -39.95 0.27
N ASP A 449 5.93 -38.98 1.18
CA ASP A 449 4.79 -38.05 1.17
C ASP A 449 4.95 -36.92 0.15
N ILE A 450 6.18 -36.48 -0.10
CA ILE A 450 6.50 -35.40 -1.03
C ILE A 450 7.76 -35.76 -1.82
N TYR A 451 7.67 -35.63 -3.15
CA TYR A 451 8.82 -35.70 -4.04
C TYR A 451 9.02 -34.34 -4.69
N VAL A 452 10.27 -33.91 -4.78
CA VAL A 452 10.68 -32.64 -5.40
C VAL A 452 11.79 -32.91 -6.41
N VAL A 453 12.01 -32.02 -7.35
CA VAL A 453 13.18 -32.08 -8.24
C VAL A 453 14.45 -31.90 -7.42
N ASP A 454 15.44 -32.77 -7.63
CA ASP A 454 16.74 -32.75 -6.97
C ASP A 454 17.56 -31.54 -7.44
N LYS A 455 18.42 -31.00 -6.55
CA LYS A 455 19.29 -29.85 -6.83
C LYS A 455 20.00 -29.91 -8.19
N SER A 456 20.45 -31.10 -8.59
CA SER A 456 21.15 -31.32 -9.86
C SER A 456 20.31 -31.02 -11.11
N ASP A 457 18.97 -31.03 -11.00
CA ASP A 457 18.04 -30.86 -12.12
C ASP A 457 17.12 -29.63 -12.00
N ILE A 458 17.02 -28.95 -10.85
CA ILE A 458 16.07 -27.82 -10.65
C ILE A 458 16.24 -26.74 -11.74
N GLY A 459 17.47 -26.36 -12.05
CA GLY A 459 17.74 -25.33 -13.06
C GLY A 459 17.23 -25.74 -14.45
N ARG A 460 17.51 -26.98 -14.86
CA ARG A 460 17.03 -27.56 -16.13
C ARG A 460 15.51 -27.69 -16.15
N PHE A 461 14.92 -28.14 -15.04
CA PHE A 461 13.47 -28.26 -14.89
C PHE A 461 12.73 -26.95 -15.12
N TYR A 462 13.16 -25.86 -14.46
CA TYR A 462 12.53 -24.54 -14.64
C TYR A 462 12.76 -23.95 -16.03
N ASP A 463 13.97 -24.13 -16.59
CA ASP A 463 14.26 -23.67 -17.95
C ASP A 463 13.36 -24.39 -18.98
N ASP A 464 13.28 -25.72 -18.90
CA ASP A 464 12.44 -26.53 -19.79
C ASP A 464 10.95 -26.25 -19.60
N PHE A 465 10.48 -26.12 -18.35
CA PHE A 465 9.07 -25.84 -18.07
C PHE A 465 8.64 -24.49 -18.64
N TYR A 466 9.42 -23.44 -18.42
CA TYR A 466 9.05 -22.10 -18.89
C TYR A 466 9.24 -21.95 -20.40
N LYS A 467 10.23 -22.65 -20.98
CA LYS A 467 10.35 -22.81 -22.43
C LYS A 467 9.11 -23.48 -23.02
N PHE A 468 8.62 -24.56 -22.39
CA PHE A 468 7.39 -25.23 -22.80
C PHE A 468 6.19 -24.29 -22.73
N LEU A 469 5.97 -23.60 -21.60
CA LEU A 469 4.87 -22.64 -21.42
C LEU A 469 4.91 -21.55 -22.50
N SER A 470 6.08 -20.94 -22.72
CA SER A 470 6.30 -19.94 -23.75
C SER A 470 5.93 -20.48 -25.14
N ALA A 471 6.32 -21.72 -25.47
CA ALA A 471 5.96 -22.38 -26.72
C ALA A 471 4.45 -22.69 -26.88
N GLN A 472 3.71 -22.80 -25.77
CA GLN A 472 2.25 -22.89 -25.78
C GLN A 472 1.55 -21.52 -25.94
N GLY A 473 2.31 -20.41 -25.90
CA GLY A 473 1.80 -19.05 -26.02
C GLY A 473 1.43 -18.40 -24.69
N ILE A 474 1.82 -19.00 -23.56
CA ILE A 474 1.80 -18.37 -22.24
C ILE A 474 2.86 -17.26 -22.21
N THR A 475 2.52 -16.12 -21.63
CA THR A 475 3.40 -14.93 -21.62
C THR A 475 3.69 -14.40 -20.22
N ALA A 476 3.09 -15.01 -19.19
CA ALA A 476 3.24 -14.63 -17.80
C ALA A 476 2.98 -15.84 -16.89
N VAL A 477 3.38 -15.77 -15.62
CA VAL A 477 3.18 -16.84 -14.64
C VAL A 477 2.82 -16.29 -13.26
N LYS A 478 2.00 -17.03 -12.52
CA LYS A 478 1.81 -16.85 -11.07
C LYS A 478 2.45 -18.03 -10.35
N ALA A 479 3.62 -17.79 -9.75
CA ALA A 479 4.34 -18.81 -9.00
C ALA A 479 3.96 -18.72 -7.52
N ASP A 480 3.25 -19.74 -7.08
CA ASP A 480 2.60 -19.79 -5.78
C ASP A 480 3.25 -20.82 -4.86
N THR A 481 2.70 -20.94 -3.66
CA THR A 481 3.13 -21.86 -2.62
C THR A 481 4.63 -21.75 -2.33
N GLN A 482 5.23 -20.57 -2.53
CA GLN A 482 6.67 -20.38 -2.38
C GLN A 482 7.13 -20.65 -0.94
N CYS A 483 6.26 -20.41 0.04
CA CYS A 483 6.47 -20.76 1.43
C CYS A 483 6.68 -22.25 1.70
N LEU A 484 6.29 -23.15 0.79
CA LEU A 484 6.53 -24.59 0.97
C LEU A 484 8.02 -24.92 0.97
N LEU A 485 8.88 -24.04 0.42
CA LEU A 485 10.33 -24.15 0.59
C LEU A 485 10.73 -24.07 2.06
N ASP A 486 10.08 -23.20 2.84
CA ASP A 486 10.34 -23.10 4.28
C ASP A 486 9.54 -24.13 5.09
N GLU A 487 8.28 -24.39 4.73
CA GLU A 487 7.39 -25.26 5.50
C GLU A 487 7.66 -26.76 5.30
N ARG A 488 7.92 -27.18 4.05
CA ARG A 488 7.88 -28.60 3.66
C ARG A 488 9.25 -29.23 3.56
N LEU A 489 10.28 -28.47 3.20
CA LEU A 489 11.65 -28.99 3.13
C LEU A 489 12.18 -29.29 4.54
N PRO A 490 12.63 -30.52 4.82
CA PRO A 490 13.34 -30.82 6.06
C PRO A 490 14.67 -30.06 6.08
N SER A 491 15.22 -29.81 7.27
CA SER A 491 16.43 -28.99 7.42
C SER A 491 17.62 -29.51 6.59
N ALA A 492 17.80 -30.83 6.54
CA ALA A 492 18.85 -31.49 5.75
C ALA A 492 18.83 -31.11 4.26
N ASP A 493 17.65 -30.87 3.70
CA ASP A 493 17.47 -30.53 2.29
C ASP A 493 17.30 -29.02 2.08
N LYS A 494 16.69 -28.31 3.04
CA LYS A 494 16.30 -26.90 2.91
C LYS A 494 17.50 -26.01 2.58
N GLY A 495 18.62 -26.18 3.30
CA GLY A 495 19.81 -25.34 3.13
C GLY A 495 20.37 -25.32 1.71
N GLU A 496 20.11 -26.36 0.91
CA GLU A 496 20.55 -26.40 -0.49
C GLU A 496 19.43 -26.26 -1.52
N LEU A 497 18.23 -26.77 -1.23
CA LEU A 497 17.12 -26.75 -2.18
C LEU A 497 16.40 -25.41 -2.21
N LEU A 498 16.17 -24.75 -1.06
CA LEU A 498 15.48 -23.46 -1.02
C LEU A 498 16.17 -22.40 -1.90
N PRO A 499 17.48 -22.11 -1.73
CA PRO A 499 18.15 -21.13 -2.59
C PRO A 499 18.19 -21.60 -4.06
N ALA A 500 18.32 -22.89 -4.33
CA ALA A 500 18.35 -23.42 -5.70
C ALA A 500 17.00 -23.24 -6.43
N TYR A 501 15.88 -23.55 -5.78
CA TYR A 501 14.52 -23.32 -6.30
C TYR A 501 14.26 -21.83 -6.52
N ALA A 502 14.56 -20.99 -5.51
CA ALA A 502 14.35 -19.55 -5.57
C ALA A 502 15.12 -18.91 -6.74
N ALA A 503 16.39 -19.31 -6.93
CA ALA A 503 17.24 -18.82 -8.02
C ALA A 503 16.79 -19.33 -9.39
N ALA A 504 16.50 -20.63 -9.53
CA ALA A 504 16.08 -21.23 -10.80
C ALA A 504 14.75 -20.66 -11.29
N TRP A 505 13.77 -20.53 -10.40
CA TRP A 505 12.50 -19.88 -10.73
C TRP A 505 12.71 -18.45 -11.22
N ARG A 506 13.47 -17.64 -10.47
CA ARG A 506 13.71 -16.23 -10.82
C ARG A 506 14.44 -16.09 -12.16
N ALA A 507 15.45 -16.93 -12.41
CA ALA A 507 16.21 -16.93 -13.66
C ALA A 507 15.31 -17.30 -14.85
N ALA A 508 14.53 -18.38 -14.74
CA ALA A 508 13.60 -18.79 -15.79
C ALA A 508 12.50 -17.73 -16.01
N ALA A 509 11.89 -17.20 -14.95
CA ALA A 509 10.86 -16.16 -15.04
C ALA A 509 11.37 -14.93 -15.80
N SER A 510 12.56 -14.46 -15.43
CA SER A 510 13.21 -13.32 -16.09
C SER A 510 13.49 -13.62 -17.57
N LYS A 511 14.02 -14.81 -17.87
CA LYS A 511 14.39 -15.23 -19.24
C LYS A 511 13.20 -15.34 -20.19
N TYR A 512 12.08 -15.92 -19.75
CA TYR A 512 10.95 -16.23 -20.64
C TYR A 512 9.81 -15.23 -20.56
N PHE A 513 9.65 -14.53 -19.43
CA PHE A 513 8.51 -13.66 -19.17
C PHE A 513 8.90 -12.22 -18.81
N GLY A 514 10.20 -11.90 -18.69
CA GLY A 514 10.65 -10.57 -18.32
C GLY A 514 10.13 -10.18 -16.94
N GLN A 515 9.40 -9.07 -16.84
CA GLN A 515 8.78 -8.61 -15.59
C GLN A 515 7.42 -9.29 -15.31
N ARG A 516 6.92 -10.14 -16.22
CA ARG A 516 5.56 -10.70 -16.17
C ARG A 516 5.45 -11.96 -15.32
N ALA A 517 5.88 -11.87 -14.07
CA ALA A 517 5.75 -12.93 -13.09
C ALA A 517 5.17 -12.40 -11.77
N ILE A 518 4.27 -13.18 -11.17
CA ILE A 518 3.70 -12.92 -9.84
C ILE A 518 4.35 -13.88 -8.85
N SER A 519 4.96 -13.31 -7.81
CA SER A 519 5.46 -14.01 -6.63
C SER A 519 4.35 -14.11 -5.60
N CYS A 520 3.81 -15.30 -5.38
CA CYS A 520 2.67 -15.55 -4.49
C CYS A 520 3.05 -16.51 -3.35
N MET A 521 2.39 -16.36 -2.19
CA MET A 521 2.73 -17.07 -0.93
C MET A 521 4.22 -16.99 -0.58
N SER A 522 4.86 -15.86 -0.88
CA SER A 522 6.32 -15.70 -0.80
C SER A 522 6.79 -14.72 0.27
N LEU A 523 5.95 -14.38 1.26
CA LEU A 523 6.30 -13.45 2.34
C LEU A 523 7.18 -14.12 3.42
N VAL A 524 8.03 -15.06 3.01
CA VAL A 524 9.08 -15.68 3.81
C VAL A 524 10.31 -14.77 3.73
N PRO A 525 10.88 -14.30 4.86
CA PRO A 525 12.02 -13.38 4.84
C PRO A 525 13.17 -13.85 3.96
N GLN A 526 13.52 -15.14 4.01
CA GLN A 526 14.57 -15.67 3.16
C GLN A 526 14.32 -15.41 1.67
N ILE A 527 13.08 -15.54 1.20
CA ILE A 527 12.70 -15.27 -0.20
C ILE A 527 12.68 -13.76 -0.47
N LEU A 528 12.11 -12.96 0.44
CA LEU A 528 12.03 -11.50 0.31
C LEU A 528 13.42 -10.86 0.14
N PHE A 529 14.39 -11.25 0.97
CA PHE A 529 15.73 -10.67 0.93
C PHE A 529 16.59 -11.19 -0.23
N THR A 530 16.38 -12.42 -0.70
CA THR A 530 17.22 -13.02 -1.77
C THR A 530 16.72 -12.73 -3.18
N ASN A 531 15.40 -12.81 -3.40
CA ASN A 531 14.78 -12.63 -4.71
C ASN A 531 14.28 -11.19 -4.93
N HIS A 532 13.84 -10.50 -3.89
CA HIS A 532 13.06 -9.28 -4.05
C HIS A 532 13.75 -8.01 -3.52
N LEU A 533 14.93 -8.12 -2.91
CA LEU A 533 15.66 -6.96 -2.40
C LEU A 533 16.43 -6.21 -3.49
N ARG A 534 17.02 -6.93 -4.45
CA ARG A 534 18.00 -6.40 -5.41
C ARG A 534 17.36 -5.50 -6.48
N PRO A 535 17.71 -4.21 -6.57
CA PRO A 535 17.17 -3.29 -7.59
C PRO A 535 17.61 -3.62 -9.02
N SER A 536 18.79 -4.22 -9.20
CA SER A 536 19.35 -4.54 -10.53
C SER A 536 18.66 -5.70 -11.26
N LEU A 537 17.69 -6.36 -10.62
CA LEU A 537 16.95 -7.47 -11.23
C LEU A 537 15.57 -7.01 -11.71
N PRO A 538 14.94 -7.76 -12.63
CA PRO A 538 13.56 -7.49 -13.02
C PRO A 538 12.62 -7.39 -11.81
N LYS A 539 11.83 -6.32 -11.79
CA LYS A 539 10.81 -6.06 -10.77
C LYS A 539 9.62 -6.98 -11.02
N PHE A 540 9.28 -7.81 -10.03
CA PHE A 540 8.12 -8.71 -10.11
C PHE A 540 6.95 -8.19 -9.29
N THR A 541 5.76 -8.62 -9.67
CA THR A 541 4.56 -8.41 -8.86
C THR A 541 4.62 -9.37 -7.66
N LEU A 542 4.30 -8.90 -6.46
CA LEU A 542 4.36 -9.70 -5.23
C LEU A 542 3.04 -9.60 -4.47
N ARG A 543 2.39 -10.74 -4.20
CA ARG A 543 1.18 -10.80 -3.37
C ARG A 543 1.48 -10.24 -1.97
N ASN A 544 0.79 -9.17 -1.60
CA ASN A 544 1.10 -8.34 -0.43
C ASN A 544 0.28 -8.71 0.83
N SER A 545 -0.65 -9.66 0.71
CA SER A 545 -1.50 -10.18 1.78
C SER A 545 -1.92 -11.63 1.52
N ASP A 546 -2.65 -12.23 2.46
CA ASP A 546 -3.46 -13.43 2.21
C ASP A 546 -4.57 -13.16 1.18
N ASP A 547 -5.26 -14.23 0.77
CA ASP A 547 -6.29 -14.24 -0.26
C ASP A 547 -7.46 -13.29 0.05
N PHE A 548 -8.04 -12.73 -1.00
CA PHE A 548 -9.34 -12.08 -0.94
C PHE A 548 -10.48 -13.10 -0.77
N PHE A 549 -11.15 -13.06 0.38
CA PHE A 549 -12.28 -13.93 0.73
C PHE A 549 -13.65 -13.24 0.59
N PRO A 550 -14.29 -13.23 -0.60
CA PRO A 550 -15.51 -12.45 -0.84
C PRO A 550 -16.69 -12.80 0.08
N HIS A 551 -16.73 -14.03 0.61
CA HIS A 551 -17.85 -14.50 1.43
C HIS A 551 -17.63 -14.32 2.95
N SER A 552 -16.53 -13.69 3.36
CA SER A 552 -16.22 -13.43 4.78
C SER A 552 -16.31 -11.93 5.08
N PRO A 553 -17.37 -11.45 5.75
CA PRO A 553 -17.59 -10.01 5.97
C PRO A 553 -16.42 -9.29 6.66
N ILE A 554 -15.79 -9.94 7.66
CA ILE A 554 -14.66 -9.35 8.39
C ILE A 554 -13.37 -9.29 7.56
N SER A 555 -13.28 -10.10 6.50
CA SER A 555 -12.09 -10.12 5.64
C SER A 555 -11.98 -8.84 4.80
N HIS A 556 -13.08 -8.19 4.40
CA HIS A 556 -13.03 -6.99 3.57
C HIS A 556 -12.22 -5.85 4.22
N PRO A 557 -12.57 -5.38 5.44
CA PRO A 557 -11.80 -4.34 6.11
C PRO A 557 -10.39 -4.83 6.52
N TRP A 558 -10.26 -6.08 6.96
CA TRP A 558 -8.96 -6.66 7.31
C TRP A 558 -7.99 -6.68 6.12
N HIS A 559 -8.48 -6.99 4.91
CA HIS A 559 -7.69 -7.08 3.70
C HIS A 559 -7.01 -5.76 3.35
N ILE A 560 -7.76 -4.64 3.40
CA ILE A 560 -7.19 -3.30 3.15
C ILE A 560 -6.22 -2.92 4.28
N PHE A 561 -6.60 -3.15 5.54
CA PHE A 561 -5.74 -2.87 6.69
C PHE A 561 -4.40 -3.61 6.59
N ALA A 562 -4.44 -4.92 6.34
CA ALA A 562 -3.24 -5.75 6.21
C ALA A 562 -2.38 -5.29 5.03
N ASN A 563 -2.97 -5.05 3.85
CA ASN A 563 -2.23 -4.61 2.68
C ASN A 563 -1.52 -3.26 2.91
N ALA A 564 -2.24 -2.27 3.45
CA ALA A 564 -1.71 -0.92 3.69
C ALA A 564 -0.55 -0.92 4.70
N HIS A 565 -0.62 -1.76 5.75
CA HIS A 565 0.44 -1.87 6.74
C HIS A 565 1.61 -2.72 6.26
N ASN A 566 1.35 -3.84 5.57
CA ASN A 566 2.41 -4.66 4.97
C ASN A 566 3.24 -3.86 3.96
N ALA A 567 2.61 -2.94 3.22
CA ALA A 567 3.27 -2.07 2.26
C ALA A 567 4.29 -1.11 2.90
N VAL A 568 4.23 -0.82 4.21
CA VAL A 568 5.26 -0.02 4.90
C VAL A 568 6.64 -0.64 4.73
N PHE A 569 6.73 -1.97 4.86
CA PHE A 569 7.93 -2.75 4.62
C PHE A 569 8.07 -3.17 3.14
N LEU A 570 7.05 -3.80 2.57
CA LEU A 570 7.17 -4.48 1.27
C LEU A 570 7.36 -3.51 0.09
N SER A 571 6.94 -2.25 0.20
CA SER A 571 7.21 -1.24 -0.84
C SER A 571 8.68 -0.85 -0.96
N ARG A 572 9.54 -1.27 -0.02
CA ARG A 572 10.99 -1.01 -0.03
C ARG A 572 11.81 -2.15 -0.64
N LEU A 573 11.13 -3.19 -1.09
CA LEU A 573 11.66 -4.24 -1.94
C LEU A 573 11.50 -3.84 -3.41
N ASN A 574 12.29 -4.44 -4.29
CA ASN A 574 12.17 -4.32 -5.75
C ASN A 574 10.98 -5.15 -6.28
N VAL A 575 9.78 -4.74 -5.89
CA VAL A 575 8.52 -5.40 -6.25
C VAL A 575 7.43 -4.39 -6.59
N THR A 576 6.40 -4.86 -7.28
CA THR A 576 5.10 -4.19 -7.32
C THR A 576 4.15 -4.91 -6.36
N PRO A 577 3.84 -4.32 -5.18
CA PRO A 577 2.92 -4.92 -4.23
C PRO A 577 1.54 -5.09 -4.85
N ASP A 578 0.97 -6.24 -4.60
CA ASP A 578 -0.27 -6.67 -5.20
C ASP A 578 -1.34 -6.92 -4.15
N TRP A 579 -2.44 -6.17 -4.24
CA TRP A 579 -3.53 -6.18 -3.28
C TRP A 579 -4.62 -7.21 -3.60
N ASP A 580 -4.34 -8.11 -4.53
CA ASP A 580 -5.17 -9.24 -4.93
C ASP A 580 -6.42 -8.83 -5.72
N MET A 581 -7.06 -9.82 -6.33
CA MET A 581 -8.29 -9.67 -7.10
C MET A 581 -9.50 -9.27 -6.26
N PHE A 582 -10.56 -8.80 -6.92
CA PHE A 582 -11.87 -8.55 -6.31
C PHE A 582 -13.02 -8.75 -7.30
N GLN A 583 -14.26 -8.78 -6.81
CA GLN A 583 -15.46 -8.86 -7.64
C GLN A 583 -16.09 -7.47 -7.77
N THR A 584 -16.36 -7.03 -9.00
CA THR A 584 -17.03 -5.75 -9.29
C THR A 584 -18.49 -5.81 -8.85
N LYS A 585 -19.18 -6.93 -9.13
CA LYS A 585 -20.55 -7.15 -8.69
C LYS A 585 -20.60 -7.75 -7.28
N HIS A 586 -20.32 -6.91 -6.29
CA HIS A 586 -20.34 -7.27 -4.87
C HIS A 586 -20.75 -6.06 -4.01
N ASP A 587 -21.31 -6.28 -2.81
CA ASP A 587 -21.69 -5.21 -1.88
C ASP A 587 -20.47 -4.33 -1.47
N TRP A 588 -19.29 -4.93 -1.45
CA TRP A 588 -17.99 -4.29 -1.21
C TRP A 588 -17.21 -4.01 -2.51
N GLY A 589 -17.86 -4.07 -3.67
CA GLY A 589 -17.22 -3.94 -4.98
C GLY A 589 -16.53 -2.58 -5.15
N GLY A 590 -17.25 -1.49 -4.86
CA GLY A 590 -16.68 -0.13 -4.92
C GLY A 590 -15.55 0.09 -3.90
N TYR A 591 -15.70 -0.48 -2.70
CA TYR A 591 -14.69 -0.42 -1.64
C TYR A 591 -13.37 -1.07 -2.08
N HIS A 592 -13.43 -2.27 -2.65
CA HIS A 592 -12.24 -2.94 -3.15
C HIS A 592 -11.70 -2.34 -4.44
N ALA A 593 -12.56 -1.85 -5.33
CA ALA A 593 -12.16 -1.10 -6.52
C ALA A 593 -11.28 0.10 -6.13
N ALA A 594 -11.73 0.91 -5.18
CA ALA A 594 -10.98 2.06 -4.70
C ALA A 594 -9.63 1.67 -4.08
N ALA A 595 -9.60 0.60 -3.28
CA ALA A 595 -8.35 0.10 -2.69
C ALA A 595 -7.32 -0.34 -3.74
N ARG A 596 -7.76 -1.06 -4.78
CA ARG A 596 -6.86 -1.51 -5.85
C ARG A 596 -6.38 -0.34 -6.70
N CYS A 597 -7.26 0.62 -7.01
CA CYS A 597 -6.87 1.84 -7.74
C CYS A 597 -5.81 2.66 -7.02
N ILE A 598 -5.96 2.89 -5.70
CA ILE A 598 -4.98 3.70 -4.95
C ILE A 598 -3.68 2.95 -4.65
N SER A 599 -3.69 1.61 -4.66
CA SER A 599 -2.61 0.72 -4.18
C SER A 599 -1.22 0.98 -4.80
N GLY A 600 -1.16 1.50 -6.03
CA GLY A 600 0.08 1.55 -6.81
C GLY A 600 0.50 0.17 -7.36
N GLY A 601 -0.39 -0.83 -7.27
CA GLY A 601 -0.25 -2.17 -7.82
C GLY A 601 -1.23 -2.45 -8.98
N PRO A 602 -1.22 -3.67 -9.52
CA PRO A 602 -2.14 -4.10 -10.58
C PRO A 602 -3.58 -4.26 -10.08
N VAL A 603 -4.53 -4.16 -11.02
CA VAL A 603 -5.97 -4.33 -10.77
C VAL A 603 -6.47 -5.61 -11.44
N TYR A 604 -6.99 -6.55 -10.65
CA TYR A 604 -7.60 -7.78 -11.14
C TYR A 604 -9.06 -7.85 -10.73
N ILE A 605 -9.89 -8.27 -11.68
CA ILE A 605 -11.25 -8.71 -11.41
C ILE A 605 -11.32 -10.24 -11.43
N THR A 606 -12.26 -10.79 -10.68
CA THR A 606 -12.56 -12.22 -10.63
C THR A 606 -14.09 -12.43 -10.60
N ASP A 607 -14.78 -11.66 -11.45
CA ASP A 607 -16.23 -11.69 -11.56
C ASP A 607 -16.74 -13.04 -12.03
N ASP A 608 -17.87 -13.48 -11.47
CA ASP A 608 -18.58 -14.64 -12.00
C ASP A 608 -19.11 -14.32 -13.41
N VAL A 609 -19.24 -15.36 -14.24
CA VAL A 609 -19.85 -15.26 -15.58
C VAL A 609 -21.25 -14.65 -15.47
N GLY A 610 -21.51 -13.61 -16.26
CA GLY A 610 -22.76 -12.85 -16.32
C GLY A 610 -22.96 -11.87 -15.16
N ARG A 611 -21.96 -11.66 -14.29
CA ARG A 611 -22.08 -10.84 -13.08
C ARG A 611 -21.01 -9.74 -13.03
N HIS A 612 -21.19 -8.72 -13.86
CA HIS A 612 -20.30 -7.56 -13.93
C HIS A 612 -21.01 -6.27 -13.51
N ASP A 613 -20.28 -5.37 -12.86
CA ASP A 613 -20.74 -4.00 -12.59
C ASP A 613 -19.96 -2.98 -13.42
N MET A 614 -20.53 -2.60 -14.57
CA MET A 614 -19.90 -1.65 -15.48
C MET A 614 -19.69 -0.26 -14.88
N SER A 615 -20.48 0.12 -13.86
CA SER A 615 -20.26 1.40 -13.16
C SER A 615 -18.93 1.41 -12.41
N ILE A 616 -18.51 0.25 -11.89
CA ILE A 616 -17.21 0.07 -11.24
C ILE A 616 -16.11 -0.10 -12.30
N VAL A 617 -16.32 -0.91 -13.34
CA VAL A 617 -15.33 -1.11 -14.42
C VAL A 617 -14.93 0.23 -15.05
N ASN A 618 -15.89 1.11 -15.33
CA ASN A 618 -15.63 2.43 -15.92
C ASN A 618 -14.88 3.38 -14.96
N LYS A 619 -14.95 3.13 -13.64
CA LYS A 619 -14.25 3.92 -12.60
C LYS A 619 -12.83 3.44 -12.33
N ILE A 620 -12.52 2.17 -12.62
CA ILE A 620 -11.18 1.59 -12.43
C ILE A 620 -10.36 1.53 -13.72
N THR A 621 -10.99 1.77 -14.87
CA THR A 621 -10.35 1.80 -16.19
C THR A 621 -10.59 3.10 -16.93
N ALA A 622 -9.68 3.43 -17.84
CA ALA A 622 -9.81 4.48 -18.84
C ALA A 622 -9.46 3.90 -20.22
N LYS A 623 -9.71 4.63 -21.30
CA LYS A 623 -9.32 4.19 -22.65
C LYS A 623 -7.96 4.76 -23.03
N GLY A 624 -7.06 3.93 -23.55
CA GLY A 624 -5.85 4.40 -24.22
C GLY A 624 -6.16 5.01 -25.59
N LYS A 625 -5.12 5.52 -26.26
CA LYS A 625 -5.24 6.13 -27.60
C LYS A 625 -5.80 5.17 -28.66
N ASN A 626 -5.56 3.87 -28.48
CA ASN A 626 -6.03 2.81 -29.38
C ASN A 626 -7.36 2.18 -28.92
N GLY A 627 -8.01 2.77 -27.92
CA GLY A 627 -9.31 2.33 -27.38
C GLY A 627 -9.22 1.15 -26.39
N GLU A 628 -8.02 0.66 -26.08
CA GLU A 628 -7.77 -0.38 -25.10
C GLU A 628 -8.08 0.09 -23.67
N LEU A 629 -8.54 -0.82 -22.80
CA LEU A 629 -8.77 -0.49 -21.39
C LEU A 629 -7.46 -0.52 -20.60
N VAL A 630 -7.11 0.62 -20.01
CA VAL A 630 -5.94 0.79 -19.16
C VAL A 630 -6.36 1.08 -17.72
N THR A 631 -5.52 0.69 -16.76
CA THR A 631 -5.69 1.05 -15.35
C THR A 631 -4.72 2.17 -14.99
N LEU A 632 -5.17 3.11 -14.17
CA LEU A 632 -4.41 4.30 -13.83
C LEU A 632 -3.66 4.06 -12.52
N ARG A 633 -2.51 3.40 -12.61
CA ARG A 633 -1.71 3.05 -11.43
C ARG A 633 -0.91 4.24 -10.91
N PRO A 634 -1.04 4.63 -9.62
CA PRO A 634 -0.19 5.63 -8.99
C PRO A 634 1.29 5.24 -9.01
N THR A 635 2.17 6.24 -9.02
CA THR A 635 3.62 6.05 -9.11
C THR A 635 4.18 5.43 -7.83
N SER A 636 3.75 5.93 -6.67
CA SER A 636 4.14 5.37 -5.37
C SER A 636 3.22 4.23 -4.94
N LYS A 637 3.73 3.33 -4.10
CA LYS A 637 2.92 2.28 -3.47
C LYS A 637 2.15 2.84 -2.28
N ALA A 638 0.90 2.40 -2.14
CA ALA A 638 0.01 2.92 -1.12
C ALA A 638 0.32 2.31 0.25
N LYS A 639 0.34 3.14 1.30
CA LYS A 639 0.71 2.75 2.66
C LYS A 639 -0.22 3.35 3.69
N SER A 640 -0.33 2.73 4.85
CA SER A 640 -1.08 3.28 5.98
C SER A 640 -0.51 4.64 6.38
N LEU A 641 -1.38 5.61 6.67
CA LEU A 641 -1.01 6.90 7.25
C LEU A 641 -0.87 6.84 8.77
N GLU A 642 -1.45 5.82 9.42
CA GLU A 642 -1.52 5.71 10.87
C GLU A 642 -0.91 4.38 11.33
N TYR A 643 0.41 4.37 11.50
CA TYR A 643 1.17 3.13 11.75
C TYR A 643 0.90 2.47 13.11
N PHE A 644 0.43 3.22 14.10
CA PHE A 644 0.25 2.75 15.48
C PHE A 644 -1.23 2.62 15.88
N THR A 645 -2.14 2.64 14.90
CA THR A 645 -3.58 2.43 15.11
C THR A 645 -3.90 0.96 14.82
N SER A 646 -4.29 0.22 15.86
CA SER A 646 -4.63 -1.20 15.69
C SER A 646 -6.00 -1.38 15.04
N PHE A 647 -6.21 -2.55 14.43
CA PHE A 647 -7.49 -2.90 13.80
C PHE A 647 -8.66 -2.87 14.80
N SER A 648 -8.41 -3.16 16.09
CA SER A 648 -9.44 -3.16 17.14
C SER A 648 -9.94 -1.78 17.54
N GLU A 649 -9.23 -0.71 17.17
CA GLU A 649 -9.66 0.67 17.40
C GLU A 649 -10.79 1.10 16.45
N LYS A 650 -11.12 0.29 15.43
CA LYS A 650 -12.28 0.48 14.53
C LYS A 650 -12.33 1.84 13.82
N ARG A 651 -11.18 2.52 13.71
CA ARG A 651 -11.06 3.79 12.97
C ARG A 651 -10.91 3.51 11.48
N PRO A 652 -11.49 4.34 10.59
CA PRO A 652 -11.29 4.18 9.16
C PRO A 652 -9.80 4.08 8.78
N VAL A 653 -9.45 3.14 7.88
CA VAL A 653 -8.08 3.04 7.37
C VAL A 653 -7.81 4.22 6.46
N LYS A 654 -6.72 4.94 6.74
CA LYS A 654 -6.22 6.01 5.89
C LYS A 654 -5.02 5.49 5.12
N VAL A 655 -5.08 5.57 3.80
CA VAL A 655 -4.03 5.08 2.90
C VAL A 655 -3.58 6.23 2.01
N MET A 656 -2.27 6.37 1.81
CA MET A 656 -1.73 7.39 0.92
C MET A 656 -0.89 6.78 -0.20
N SER A 657 -1.06 7.29 -1.42
CA SER A 657 -0.10 7.18 -2.52
C SER A 657 0.17 8.56 -3.15
N THR A 658 1.18 8.64 -4.00
CA THR A 658 1.59 9.85 -4.71
C THR A 658 1.72 9.52 -6.20
N THR A 659 1.31 10.46 -7.05
CA THR A 659 1.44 10.38 -8.50
C THR A 659 1.79 11.74 -9.11
N GLY A 660 1.87 11.81 -10.44
CA GLY A 660 2.26 13.00 -11.20
C GLY A 660 3.76 13.08 -11.55
N PRO A 661 4.12 13.95 -12.51
CA PRO A 661 5.49 14.13 -13.01
C PRO A 661 6.46 14.60 -11.93
N GLU A 662 7.74 14.58 -12.26
CA GLU A 662 8.74 15.30 -11.47
C GLU A 662 8.40 16.80 -11.41
N GLY A 663 8.50 17.42 -10.24
CA GLY A 663 8.13 18.83 -10.03
C GLY A 663 6.63 19.12 -9.83
N TYR A 664 5.72 18.20 -10.16
CA TYR A 664 4.27 18.36 -9.88
C TYR A 664 3.68 17.07 -9.30
N LYS A 665 3.68 16.95 -7.97
CA LYS A 665 3.19 15.77 -7.26
C LYS A 665 1.77 15.96 -6.76
N ILE A 666 0.89 15.04 -7.11
CA ILE A 666 -0.49 14.95 -6.61
C ILE A 666 -0.51 13.85 -5.54
N LYS A 667 -1.00 14.17 -4.34
CA LYS A 667 -1.20 13.18 -3.28
C LYS A 667 -2.59 12.57 -3.43
N MET A 668 -2.69 11.27 -3.21
CA MET A 668 -3.95 10.54 -3.18
C MET A 668 -4.17 9.99 -1.78
N VAL A 669 -5.33 10.30 -1.18
CA VAL A 669 -5.68 9.88 0.18
C VAL A 669 -6.96 9.08 0.15
N GLY A 670 -6.85 7.78 0.42
CA GLY A 670 -7.97 6.86 0.56
C GLY A 670 -8.42 6.78 2.02
N THR A 671 -9.73 6.87 2.27
CA THR A 671 -10.34 6.55 3.57
C THR A 671 -11.31 5.39 3.40
N PHE A 672 -11.15 4.34 4.21
CA PHE A 672 -11.92 3.09 4.10
C PHE A 672 -12.53 2.72 5.44
N ASP A 673 -13.83 2.39 5.45
CA ASP A 673 -14.50 1.84 6.64
C ASP A 673 -13.81 0.55 7.16
N LEU A 674 -13.76 0.40 8.50
CA LEU A 674 -13.21 -0.78 9.18
C LEU A 674 -14.22 -1.60 9.98
N ASP A 675 -15.27 -0.95 10.50
CA ASP A 675 -16.15 -1.56 11.50
C ASP A 675 -17.38 -2.22 10.83
N GLY A 676 -17.72 -1.80 9.60
CA GLY A 676 -18.92 -2.26 8.92
C GLY A 676 -20.22 -1.93 9.68
N GLY A 677 -20.14 -0.99 10.63
CA GLY A 677 -21.17 -0.59 11.57
C GLY A 677 -21.79 0.77 11.22
N ASP A 678 -22.06 1.59 12.23
CA ASP A 678 -22.61 2.94 12.03
C ASP A 678 -21.62 3.84 11.26
N PRO A 679 -22.09 4.80 10.43
CA PRO A 679 -21.19 5.60 9.61
C PRO A 679 -20.27 6.43 10.49
N ARG A 680 -18.97 6.25 10.30
CA ARG A 680 -17.89 6.90 11.05
C ARG A 680 -17.44 8.15 10.32
N ASN A 681 -17.18 9.19 11.09
CA ASN A 681 -16.47 10.37 10.60
C ASN A 681 -15.02 10.28 11.06
N ASP A 682 -14.10 10.71 10.20
CA ASP A 682 -12.70 10.88 10.56
C ASP A 682 -12.17 12.16 9.92
N MET A 683 -11.02 12.63 10.40
CA MET A 683 -10.38 13.85 9.94
C MET A 683 -8.88 13.62 9.76
N ILE A 684 -8.34 14.17 8.68
CA ILE A 684 -6.93 14.03 8.29
C ILE A 684 -6.34 15.42 8.19
N SER A 685 -5.22 15.67 8.86
CA SER A 685 -4.46 16.90 8.68
C SER A 685 -3.81 16.89 7.30
N LEU A 686 -3.97 17.98 6.54
CA LEU A 686 -3.33 18.08 5.23
C LEU A 686 -1.80 18.09 5.35
N ARG A 687 -1.27 18.59 6.47
CA ARG A 687 0.17 18.54 6.78
C ARG A 687 0.70 17.11 6.83
N ASP A 688 -0.10 16.15 7.31
CA ASP A 688 0.28 14.73 7.33
C ASP A 688 0.26 14.12 5.92
N VAL A 689 -0.49 14.72 4.99
CA VAL A 689 -0.61 14.28 3.60
C VAL A 689 0.50 14.85 2.72
N VAL A 690 0.77 16.15 2.83
CA VAL A 690 1.72 16.86 1.96
C VAL A 690 3.14 16.89 2.53
N GLY A 691 3.28 16.66 3.85
CA GLY A 691 4.55 16.68 4.58
C GLY A 691 4.91 18.07 5.14
N VAL A 692 5.92 18.11 6.00
CA VAL A 692 6.54 19.36 6.48
C VAL A 692 7.59 19.76 5.47
N GLN A 693 7.31 20.77 4.64
CA GLN A 693 8.35 21.39 3.83
C GLN A 693 9.02 22.47 4.71
N GLU A 694 10.34 22.36 4.88
CA GLU A 694 11.17 23.41 5.47
C GLU A 694 11.46 24.46 4.41
N GLN A 695 11.13 25.71 4.75
CA GLN A 695 11.22 26.92 3.93
C GLN A 695 12.23 26.82 2.76
N GLY A 696 11.70 26.56 1.56
CA GLY A 696 12.43 26.54 0.29
C GLY A 696 11.54 26.93 -0.90
N VAL A 697 12.15 27.28 -2.04
CA VAL A 697 11.60 28.13 -3.11
C VAL A 697 10.38 27.56 -3.89
N ASN A 698 9.79 26.42 -3.50
CA ASN A 698 8.61 25.83 -4.17
C ASN A 698 7.62 25.16 -3.19
N GLU A 699 7.25 25.82 -2.09
CA GLU A 699 6.20 25.33 -1.18
C GLU A 699 4.81 25.83 -1.59
N ALA A 700 3.96 24.93 -2.07
CA ALA A 700 2.54 25.25 -2.29
C ALA A 700 1.87 25.50 -0.93
N LYS A 701 1.37 26.73 -0.73
CA LYS A 701 0.66 27.13 0.50
C LYS A 701 -0.81 26.70 0.50
N GLU A 702 -1.34 26.41 -0.68
CA GLU A 702 -2.72 26.04 -0.92
C GLU A 702 -2.77 24.82 -1.83
N PHE A 703 -3.84 24.05 -1.70
CA PHE A 703 -4.09 22.83 -2.44
C PHE A 703 -5.54 22.82 -2.91
N ALA A 704 -5.78 22.23 -4.06
CA ALA A 704 -7.12 21.84 -4.47
C ALA A 704 -7.34 20.38 -4.08
N VAL A 705 -8.45 20.08 -3.41
CA VAL A 705 -8.85 18.72 -3.02
C VAL A 705 -10.06 18.30 -3.83
N TYR A 706 -9.96 17.18 -4.54
CA TYR A 706 -11.05 16.56 -5.28
C TYR A 706 -11.42 15.20 -4.70
N SER A 707 -12.65 15.03 -4.24
CA SER A 707 -13.19 13.73 -3.81
C SER A 707 -13.72 12.96 -5.03
N HIS A 708 -13.18 11.77 -5.27
CA HIS A 708 -13.61 10.90 -6.36
C HIS A 708 -14.93 10.19 -6.08
N ASN A 709 -15.32 10.03 -4.81
CA ASN A 709 -16.61 9.44 -4.48
C ASN A 709 -17.77 10.45 -4.65
N SER A 710 -17.61 11.69 -4.14
CA SER A 710 -18.65 12.73 -4.26
C SER A 710 -18.52 13.61 -5.50
N GLN A 711 -17.41 13.54 -6.22
CA GLN A 711 -17.08 14.38 -7.38
C GLN A 711 -17.07 15.89 -7.08
N THR A 712 -16.63 16.26 -5.88
CA THR A 712 -16.58 17.67 -5.43
C THR A 712 -15.15 18.17 -5.27
N ALA A 713 -14.90 19.42 -5.65
CA ALA A 713 -13.60 20.08 -5.54
C ALA A 713 -13.66 21.28 -4.58
N LYS A 714 -12.64 21.51 -3.77
CA LYS A 714 -12.49 22.76 -3.00
C LYS A 714 -11.02 23.14 -2.84
N LEU A 715 -10.78 24.44 -2.68
CA LEU A 715 -9.51 24.99 -2.24
C LEU A 715 -9.35 24.81 -0.73
N VAL A 716 -8.15 24.49 -0.28
CA VAL A 716 -7.77 24.39 1.14
C VAL A 716 -6.34 24.90 1.34
N GLY A 717 -6.03 25.45 2.50
CA GLY A 717 -4.67 25.78 2.92
C GLY A 717 -3.82 24.56 3.31
N ALA A 718 -2.51 24.74 3.43
CA ALA A 718 -1.56 23.69 3.85
C ALA A 718 -1.77 23.17 5.29
N ARG A 719 -2.49 23.92 6.13
CA ARG A 719 -2.78 23.58 7.55
C ARG A 719 -4.20 23.06 7.77
N SER A 720 -4.93 22.85 6.68
CA SER A 720 -6.34 22.52 6.67
C SER A 720 -6.58 21.05 6.93
N TYR A 721 -7.85 20.66 7.02
CA TYR A 721 -8.24 19.30 7.35
C TYR A 721 -9.18 18.69 6.32
N ILE A 722 -8.98 17.41 5.99
CA ILE A 722 -9.91 16.63 5.17
C ILE A 722 -10.78 15.81 6.12
N LYS A 723 -12.06 16.17 6.24
CA LYS A 723 -13.07 15.43 6.99
C LYS A 723 -13.83 14.51 6.04
N THR A 724 -13.83 13.21 6.36
CA THR A 724 -14.51 12.17 5.59
C THR A 724 -15.58 11.50 6.44
N THR A 725 -16.69 11.11 5.81
CA THR A 725 -17.73 10.29 6.42
C THR A 725 -17.82 9.00 5.61
N VAL A 726 -17.43 7.88 6.22
CA VAL A 726 -17.54 6.56 5.59
C VAL A 726 -18.71 5.80 6.19
N GLN A 727 -19.61 5.34 5.33
CA GLN A 727 -20.68 4.42 5.70
C GLN A 727 -20.13 2.99 5.82
N LYS A 728 -20.96 2.03 6.24
CA LYS A 728 -20.63 0.62 6.18
C LYS A 728 -20.14 0.23 4.77
N GLY A 729 -18.93 -0.31 4.65
CA GLY A 729 -18.31 -0.62 3.36
C GLY A 729 -18.06 0.62 2.47
N GLY A 730 -18.12 1.80 3.07
CA GLY A 730 -17.91 3.08 2.41
C GLY A 730 -16.42 3.38 2.23
N TRP A 731 -16.14 4.20 1.24
CA TRP A 731 -14.80 4.64 0.90
C TRP A 731 -14.85 6.06 0.33
N ASP A 732 -13.71 6.74 0.36
CA ASP A 732 -13.43 7.86 -0.51
C ASP A 732 -11.95 7.85 -0.90
N VAL A 733 -11.64 8.38 -2.08
CA VAL A 733 -10.27 8.66 -2.51
C VAL A 733 -10.23 10.12 -2.91
N ALA A 734 -9.43 10.92 -2.22
CA ALA A 734 -9.25 12.34 -2.49
C ALA A 734 -7.92 12.58 -3.21
N SER A 735 -7.95 13.35 -4.29
CA SER A 735 -6.73 13.90 -4.92
C SER A 735 -6.44 15.28 -4.35
N VAL A 736 -5.25 15.45 -3.78
CA VAL A 736 -4.74 16.70 -3.21
C VAL A 736 -3.66 17.21 -4.15
N SER A 737 -4.01 18.22 -4.93
CA SER A 737 -3.17 18.80 -5.96
C SER A 737 -2.62 20.15 -5.51
N PRO A 738 -1.31 20.44 -5.68
CA PRO A 738 -0.75 21.74 -5.31
C PRO A 738 -1.33 22.84 -6.19
N ILE A 739 -1.68 23.98 -5.57
CA ILE A 739 -2.01 25.21 -6.28
C ILE A 739 -0.72 25.91 -6.69
N VAL A 740 -0.55 26.09 -7.98
CA VAL A 740 0.55 26.87 -8.56
C VAL A 740 0.05 28.28 -8.84
N PRO A 741 0.59 29.31 -8.15
CA PRO A 741 0.24 30.69 -8.43
C PRO A 741 0.86 31.15 -9.75
N VAL A 742 0.05 31.75 -10.62
CA VAL A 742 0.47 32.26 -11.92
C VAL A 742 0.25 33.76 -11.99
N LYS A 743 1.32 34.52 -12.18
CA LYS A 743 1.29 35.98 -12.40
C LYS A 743 1.35 36.30 -13.89
N THR A 744 0.71 37.38 -14.31
CA THR A 744 0.72 37.85 -15.71
C THR A 744 1.49 39.16 -15.90
N ASP A 745 1.95 39.43 -17.13
CA ASP A 745 2.71 40.64 -17.49
C ASP A 745 1.83 41.89 -17.45
N MET A 746 1.60 42.34 -16.23
CA MET A 746 1.12 43.65 -15.76
C MET A 746 1.08 43.66 -14.21
N GLY A 747 1.34 42.52 -13.55
CA GLY A 747 1.65 42.42 -12.11
C GLY A 747 0.47 42.68 -11.18
N ARG A 748 -0.75 42.85 -11.72
CA ARG A 748 -1.94 43.21 -10.94
C ARG A 748 -2.80 42.01 -10.53
N GLU A 749 -2.61 40.84 -11.16
CA GLU A 749 -3.55 39.72 -11.09
C GLU A 749 -2.80 38.39 -10.92
N GLU A 750 -3.35 37.52 -10.08
CA GLU A 750 -2.80 36.21 -9.70
C GLU A 750 -3.93 35.17 -9.77
N VAL A 751 -3.68 34.09 -10.53
CA VAL A 751 -4.59 32.95 -10.65
C VAL A 751 -3.90 31.71 -10.11
N GLY A 752 -4.57 31.00 -9.20
CA GLY A 752 -4.11 29.70 -8.71
C GLY A 752 -4.59 28.57 -9.62
N VAL A 753 -3.69 27.67 -10.00
CA VAL A 753 -3.99 26.53 -10.89
C VAL A 753 -3.63 25.20 -10.23
N ALA A 754 -4.52 24.22 -10.31
CA ALA A 754 -4.23 22.83 -9.96
C ALA A 754 -4.74 21.84 -11.02
N VAL A 755 -4.12 20.68 -11.14
CA VAL A 755 -4.49 19.61 -12.09
C VAL A 755 -4.92 18.37 -11.32
N PHE A 756 -6.14 17.88 -11.58
CA PHE A 756 -6.65 16.67 -10.94
C PHE A 756 -6.42 15.40 -11.76
N GLY A 757 -6.01 15.51 -13.02
CA GLY A 757 -6.00 14.39 -13.97
C GLY A 757 -7.42 14.07 -14.46
N LEU A 758 -7.72 12.79 -14.68
CA LEU A 758 -9.08 12.37 -15.07
C LEU A 758 -10.03 12.38 -13.87
N LEU A 759 -11.26 12.87 -14.06
CA LEU A 759 -12.22 13.07 -12.96
C LEU A 759 -13.11 11.86 -12.68
N ASP A 760 -13.36 11.01 -13.68
CA ASP A 760 -14.31 9.90 -13.55
C ASP A 760 -13.66 8.62 -12.99
N GLN A 761 -12.34 8.49 -13.13
CA GLN A 761 -11.58 7.35 -12.63
C GLN A 761 -11.07 7.62 -11.21
N ILE A 762 -11.21 6.63 -10.31
CA ILE A 762 -10.85 6.75 -8.89
C ILE A 762 -9.38 7.15 -8.70
N SER A 763 -8.50 6.66 -9.56
CA SER A 763 -7.08 7.01 -9.61
C SER A 763 -6.72 7.88 -10.80
N GLY A 764 -7.66 8.70 -11.26
CA GLY A 764 -7.52 9.55 -12.44
C GLY A 764 -6.39 10.57 -12.38
N ALA A 765 -5.93 10.95 -11.18
CA ALA A 765 -4.71 11.73 -10.99
C ALA A 765 -3.47 11.09 -11.63
N ALA A 766 -3.41 9.75 -11.65
CA ALA A 766 -2.31 9.01 -12.25
C ALA A 766 -2.34 9.01 -13.79
N ALA A 767 -3.37 9.58 -14.43
CA ALA A 767 -3.38 9.80 -15.86
C ALA A 767 -2.44 10.93 -16.30
N ALA A 768 -2.15 11.90 -15.42
CA ALA A 768 -1.28 13.03 -15.73
C ALA A 768 0.20 12.59 -15.73
N VAL A 769 0.81 12.61 -16.92
CA VAL A 769 2.19 12.20 -17.16
C VAL A 769 3.14 13.38 -17.09
N ASP A 770 2.74 14.54 -17.59
CA ASP A 770 3.48 15.81 -17.55
C ASP A 770 2.50 16.98 -17.36
N VAL A 771 2.96 18.06 -16.71
CA VAL A 771 2.17 19.26 -16.40
C VAL A 771 3.02 20.50 -16.66
N LYS A 772 2.54 21.37 -17.55
CA LYS A 772 3.19 22.64 -17.92
C LYS A 772 2.26 23.80 -17.64
N ILE A 773 2.71 24.73 -16.79
CA ILE A 773 1.94 25.93 -16.45
C ILE A 773 2.77 27.15 -16.85
N ALA A 774 2.20 28.01 -17.67
CA ALA A 774 2.85 29.22 -18.17
C ALA A 774 1.85 30.39 -18.27
N SER A 775 2.35 31.61 -18.39
CA SER A 775 1.54 32.80 -18.64
C SER A 775 2.16 33.72 -19.69
N ASN A 776 1.33 34.61 -20.21
CA ASN A 776 1.74 35.84 -20.90
C ASN A 776 0.88 37.00 -20.37
N SER A 777 0.99 38.19 -20.98
CA SER A 777 0.35 39.43 -20.53
C SER A 777 -1.13 39.35 -20.10
N SER A 778 -1.94 38.44 -20.67
CA SER A 778 -3.34 38.30 -20.25
C SER A 778 -3.89 36.87 -20.30
N THR A 779 -3.03 35.87 -20.53
CA THR A 779 -3.44 34.47 -20.71
C THR A 779 -2.65 33.58 -19.79
N VAL A 780 -3.35 32.71 -19.07
CA VAL A 780 -2.77 31.56 -18.39
C VAL A 780 -2.91 30.34 -19.30
N LYS A 781 -1.85 29.55 -19.42
CA LYS A 781 -1.76 28.34 -20.24
C LYS A 781 -1.43 27.15 -19.36
N VAL A 782 -2.27 26.13 -19.42
CA VAL A 782 -2.08 24.88 -18.69
C VAL A 782 -2.06 23.73 -19.69
N GLY A 783 -0.90 23.12 -19.87
CA GLY A 783 -0.69 21.92 -20.67
C GLY A 783 -0.64 20.70 -19.76
N VAL A 784 -1.41 19.66 -20.08
CA VAL A 784 -1.36 18.36 -19.40
C VAL A 784 -1.17 17.27 -20.43
N GLU A 785 -0.12 16.48 -20.28
CA GLU A 785 0.05 15.23 -21.03
C GLU A 785 -0.66 14.11 -20.29
N LEU A 786 -1.53 13.38 -21.00
CA LEU A 786 -2.27 12.26 -20.45
C LEU A 786 -1.78 10.94 -21.05
N LYS A 787 -1.87 9.86 -20.28
CA LYS A 787 -1.70 8.48 -20.81
C LYS A 787 -3.00 7.80 -21.22
N ALA A 788 -4.15 8.42 -20.93
CA ALA A 788 -5.47 7.86 -21.22
C ALA A 788 -6.51 8.96 -21.48
N LEU A 789 -7.53 8.60 -22.24
CA LEU A 789 -8.71 9.39 -22.56
C LEU A 789 -9.72 9.36 -21.41
N GLY A 790 -10.41 10.48 -21.19
CA GLY A 790 -11.47 10.63 -20.21
C GLY A 790 -11.82 12.11 -20.04
N VAL A 791 -12.39 12.49 -18.90
CA VAL A 791 -12.67 13.90 -18.59
C VAL A 791 -11.52 14.49 -17.76
N LEU A 792 -10.70 15.36 -18.37
CA LEU A 792 -9.63 16.08 -17.67
C LEU A 792 -10.22 17.16 -16.77
N GLY A 793 -9.74 17.23 -15.53
CA GLY A 793 -10.06 18.29 -14.57
C GLY A 793 -8.88 19.21 -14.27
N ILE A 794 -9.09 20.51 -14.45
CA ILE A 794 -8.18 21.58 -14.03
C ILE A 794 -8.95 22.50 -13.09
N PHE A 795 -8.42 22.70 -11.89
CA PHE A 795 -8.97 23.65 -10.93
C PHE A 795 -8.31 25.01 -11.08
N THR A 796 -9.12 26.07 -11.07
CA THR A 796 -8.65 27.45 -11.07
C THR A 796 -9.30 28.23 -9.93
N ASN A 797 -8.55 29.10 -9.27
CA ASN A 797 -9.11 30.07 -8.33
C ASN A 797 -8.66 31.48 -8.73
N TYR A 798 -9.64 32.37 -8.94
CA TYR A 798 -9.41 33.77 -9.23
C TYR A 798 -9.56 34.58 -7.95
N THR A 799 -8.70 35.57 -7.76
CA THR A 799 -8.85 36.57 -6.69
C THR A 799 -10.14 37.38 -6.82
N ASP A 800 -10.68 37.53 -8.04
CA ASP A 800 -11.99 38.12 -8.35
C ASP A 800 -12.91 37.10 -9.03
N SER A 801 -13.91 36.60 -8.30
CA SER A 801 -14.85 35.57 -8.77
C SER A 801 -15.78 36.04 -9.90
N SER A 802 -15.91 37.35 -10.15
CA SER A 802 -16.70 37.86 -11.27
C SER A 802 -16.06 37.63 -12.65
N ARG A 803 -14.79 37.21 -12.67
CA ARG A 803 -13.97 36.98 -13.87
C ARG A 803 -13.86 35.53 -14.28
N TYR A 804 -14.48 34.65 -13.49
CA TYR A 804 -14.40 33.20 -13.64
C TYR A 804 -14.82 32.73 -15.04
N GLY A 805 -14.06 31.81 -15.64
CA GLY A 805 -14.54 31.01 -16.78
C GLY A 805 -14.35 31.59 -18.18
N ARG A 806 -13.49 32.59 -18.40
CA ARG A 806 -13.13 33.01 -19.78
C ARG A 806 -12.08 32.08 -20.39
N ILE A 807 -12.52 30.89 -20.78
CA ILE A 807 -11.73 29.96 -21.58
C ILE A 807 -11.58 30.57 -22.97
N ARG A 808 -10.34 30.81 -23.40
CA ARG A 808 -10.01 31.41 -24.70
C ARG A 808 -9.85 30.34 -25.79
N GLN A 809 -9.24 29.22 -25.45
CA GLN A 809 -8.95 28.14 -26.37
C GLN A 809 -8.65 26.85 -25.60
N VAL A 810 -9.06 25.72 -26.14
CA VAL A 810 -8.59 24.40 -25.71
C VAL A 810 -8.08 23.67 -26.94
N THR A 811 -6.91 23.04 -26.86
CA THR A 811 -6.39 22.19 -27.92
C THR A 811 -6.10 20.77 -27.42
N LEU A 812 -6.23 19.80 -28.30
CA LEU A 812 -5.96 18.38 -28.07
C LEU A 812 -5.14 17.84 -29.25
N GLY A 813 -3.92 17.37 -28.99
CA GLY A 813 -3.01 16.96 -30.06
C GLY A 813 -2.65 18.10 -31.03
N GLY A 814 -2.79 19.35 -30.59
CA GLY A 814 -2.58 20.55 -31.42
C GLY A 814 -3.82 21.03 -32.18
N GLU A 815 -4.92 20.27 -32.18
CA GLU A 815 -6.18 20.63 -32.85
C GLU A 815 -7.12 21.37 -31.89
N ASP A 816 -7.90 22.33 -32.40
CA ASP A 816 -8.86 23.09 -31.61
C ASP A 816 -10.04 22.22 -31.14
N VAL A 817 -10.29 22.21 -29.83
CA VAL A 817 -11.39 21.49 -29.20
C VAL A 817 -12.65 22.36 -29.21
N PRO A 818 -13.77 21.92 -29.81
CA PRO A 818 -15.03 22.65 -29.77
C PRO A 818 -15.55 22.88 -28.35
N GLU A 819 -16.18 24.04 -28.12
CA GLU A 819 -16.71 24.44 -26.80
C GLU A 819 -17.66 23.41 -26.18
N LYS A 820 -18.38 22.60 -26.96
CA LYS A 820 -19.29 21.55 -26.45
C LYS A 820 -18.59 20.48 -25.61
N PHE A 821 -17.27 20.32 -25.73
CA PHE A 821 -16.47 19.37 -24.94
C PHE A 821 -15.81 20.04 -23.73
N VAL A 822 -16.08 21.32 -23.50
CA VAL A 822 -15.49 22.10 -22.43
C VAL A 822 -16.60 22.64 -21.55
N SER A 823 -16.48 22.45 -20.23
CA SER A 823 -17.43 22.99 -19.27
C SER A 823 -16.70 23.50 -18.03
N VAL A 824 -17.34 24.40 -17.30
CA VAL A 824 -16.87 24.87 -16.00
C VAL A 824 -17.85 24.35 -14.95
N GLY A 825 -17.33 23.72 -13.91
CA GLY A 825 -18.12 23.18 -12.82
C GLY A 825 -18.98 24.24 -12.12
N GLU A 826 -20.17 23.86 -11.70
CA GLU A 826 -21.09 24.68 -10.92
C GLU A 826 -21.17 24.17 -9.46
N GLY A 827 -21.71 24.98 -8.55
CA GLY A 827 -21.97 24.59 -7.16
C GLY A 827 -20.71 24.12 -6.42
N SER A 828 -20.74 22.90 -5.87
CA SER A 828 -19.61 22.27 -5.15
C SER A 828 -18.43 21.83 -6.04
N SER A 829 -18.52 22.09 -7.35
CA SER A 829 -17.43 21.90 -8.32
C SER A 829 -16.99 23.22 -8.97
N TYR A 830 -17.55 24.36 -8.54
CA TYR A 830 -17.13 25.70 -8.94
C TYR A 830 -15.64 25.85 -8.68
N GLY A 831 -14.87 26.17 -9.71
CA GLY A 831 -13.44 25.88 -9.65
C GLY A 831 -12.92 25.12 -10.85
N THR A 832 -13.71 24.17 -11.35
CA THR A 832 -13.16 23.05 -12.13
C THR A 832 -13.50 23.20 -13.60
N ILE A 833 -12.50 23.50 -14.42
CA ILE A 833 -12.58 23.37 -15.87
C ILE A 833 -12.52 21.87 -16.21
N LYS A 834 -13.52 21.39 -16.95
CA LYS A 834 -13.64 20.02 -17.43
C LYS A 834 -13.48 19.98 -18.94
N VAL A 835 -12.60 19.13 -19.42
CA VAL A 835 -12.42 18.87 -20.86
C VAL A 835 -12.74 17.39 -21.12
N ASP A 836 -13.79 17.12 -21.88
CA ASP A 836 -14.12 15.77 -22.36
C ASP A 836 -13.14 15.35 -23.47
N VAL A 837 -11.98 14.86 -23.05
CA VAL A 837 -10.90 14.44 -23.95
C VAL A 837 -11.32 13.23 -24.77
N GLU A 838 -12.07 12.28 -24.20
CA GLU A 838 -12.55 11.11 -24.95
C GLU A 838 -13.54 11.50 -26.05
N GLY A 839 -14.50 12.38 -25.75
CA GLY A 839 -15.46 12.91 -26.72
C GLY A 839 -14.78 13.74 -27.81
N ALA A 840 -13.87 14.64 -27.43
CA ALA A 840 -13.12 15.48 -28.37
C ALA A 840 -12.22 14.65 -29.29
N TRP A 841 -11.50 13.66 -28.74
CA TRP A 841 -10.61 12.76 -29.50
C TRP A 841 -11.36 12.04 -30.63
N LYS A 842 -12.56 11.52 -30.33
CA LYS A 842 -13.42 10.88 -31.34
C LYS A 842 -13.97 11.87 -32.37
N TYR A 843 -14.38 13.06 -31.93
CA TYR A 843 -14.95 14.06 -32.82
C TYR A 843 -13.93 14.63 -33.82
N LEU A 844 -12.68 14.79 -33.37
CA LEU A 844 -11.57 15.26 -34.18
C LEU A 844 -10.91 14.15 -35.01
N GLU A 845 -11.39 12.90 -34.89
CA GLU A 845 -10.85 11.72 -35.58
C GLU A 845 -9.34 11.51 -35.33
N LEU A 846 -8.88 11.76 -34.10
CA LEU A 846 -7.48 11.58 -33.70
C LEU A 846 -7.14 10.10 -33.47
N ASP A 847 -5.86 9.74 -33.65
CA ASP A 847 -5.34 8.38 -33.41
C ASP A 847 -3.96 8.40 -32.73
N ASP A 848 -3.33 7.22 -32.60
CA ASP A 848 -2.10 7.04 -31.85
C ASP A 848 -0.88 7.82 -32.36
N ARG A 849 -0.94 8.38 -33.58
CA ARG A 849 0.08 9.28 -34.12
C ARG A 849 0.11 10.64 -33.45
N TRP A 850 -0.98 11.04 -32.79
CA TRP A 850 -1.05 12.29 -32.04
C TRP A 850 -0.58 12.09 -30.60
N ASP A 851 0.10 13.11 -30.10
CA ASP A 851 0.39 13.19 -28.67
C ASP A 851 -0.87 13.53 -27.90
N LEU A 852 -1.01 12.98 -26.69
CA LEU A 852 -2.18 13.24 -25.85
C LEU A 852 -1.95 14.44 -24.92
N TRP A 853 -1.49 15.54 -25.53
CA TRP A 853 -1.37 16.85 -24.89
C TRP A 853 -2.69 17.60 -24.98
N VAL A 854 -3.22 18.01 -23.82
CA VAL A 854 -4.34 18.94 -23.71
C VAL A 854 -3.79 20.30 -23.25
N TRP A 855 -4.03 21.36 -24.02
CA TRP A 855 -3.71 22.72 -23.59
C TRP A 855 -4.98 23.51 -23.36
N VAL A 856 -5.13 24.09 -22.17
CA VAL A 856 -6.24 24.99 -21.82
C VAL A 856 -5.67 26.40 -21.65
N HIS A 857 -6.18 27.32 -22.45
CA HIS A 857 -5.85 28.75 -22.39
C HIS A 857 -7.04 29.50 -21.84
N PHE A 858 -6.86 30.25 -20.75
CA PHE A 858 -7.91 31.08 -20.15
C PHE A 858 -7.38 32.45 -19.79
N ALA A 859 -8.29 33.42 -19.69
CA ALA A 859 -7.94 34.76 -19.27
C ALA A 859 -7.38 34.73 -17.84
N ALA A 860 -6.37 35.57 -17.59
CA ALA A 860 -5.90 35.86 -16.24
C ALA A 860 -6.96 36.56 -15.38
#